data_AF-L7UD72-F1
#
_entry.id   AF-L7UD72-F1
#
_cell.length_a   1.000
_cell.length_b   1.000
_cell.length_c   1.000
_cell.angle_alpha   90.00
_cell.angle_beta   90.00
_cell.angle_gamma   90.00
#
_symmetry.space_group_name_H-M   'P 1'
#
loop_
_entity.id
_entity.type
_entity.pdbx_description
1 polymer ?
#
loop_
_entity_poly.entity_id
_entity_poly.type
_entity_poly.pdbx_seq_one_letter_code
_entity_poly.pdbx_strand_id
1 'polypeptide(L)'
;MECCSRWLFVVALLVSVTACKQDPPAPPPAPPVVAAVEPEDPPFPEQALPLPAEDAQANAIPAKPPEPPFTGDLPALRTRGVLRVLVETIDERSLPRQGMPRSQDRAILERFAEKHGLTAEFIPVERFDQLIPMLREGRGDVIAADLTVTPERAKELAFTRPLALVSEVLVGKRGASGLPRKPEELAGRTVHVRASSTFAASLATLAKDKARGLVVEPVAESLDSEELAWKVTQGELPLTVVDSHLLAAIETYNPNVEALFTIAEKRALAWGVRLDNPALRGALDAFLIERALTEHHQQLFTGDLDGIRKRGVLRVLTRNSPVTYYLHRGGQAGFDYTMAKLVADALKVRLEILVPPSYEALLSWLKEGRGDMVAAALTVTLERQREVAFSSPYLFVDEVLVQRAGAEKPTTLADLKGRAIHVRRSSSHFATLSALAPGHGFVLVEEPEDQDAETLIERVARGEIPFTVTDSHILAAELVYRDDVEVALTVPGQGTPAGKEGHYGIAFAVRQQSPKLRAFLNGFVKKTYRGTEYNLARRRYFEGRREEAPATTEEAVLAGTISPYDGLVRSYSARYGLDWRLMVAQMFQESRFDPRARSWVGAQGLFQVMPNTGTELGFRKLEDPEQGIHAGVKYMHQLIGRIAPEIPFKQRLRFALASYNAGLGHVLDARRLAQEQGLDPNRWFGHVEKAMLLLEKPHYYRRARHGYCRGSEPVKYVSEIQTRYGNYVAVVQH
;
A
#
# COMPACT_ATOMS: atom_id res chain seq x y z
N MET A 1 69.85 16.99 -11.64
CA MET A 1 69.21 17.26 -12.94
C MET A 1 69.25 15.96 -13.72
N GLU A 2 68.07 15.42 -14.03
CA GLU A 2 67.68 14.62 -15.21
C GLU A 2 68.53 13.40 -15.64
N CYS A 3 68.02 12.33 -16.26
CA CYS A 3 66.73 11.65 -16.36
C CYS A 3 67.02 10.38 -17.21
N CYS A 4 66.40 9.26 -16.87
CA CYS A 4 66.05 8.12 -17.74
C CYS A 4 67.09 7.15 -18.38
N SER A 5 66.74 5.86 -18.23
CA SER A 5 66.83 4.72 -19.18
C SER A 5 67.79 3.60 -18.72
N ARG A 6 67.32 2.48 -18.11
CA ARG A 6 66.66 1.26 -18.63
C ARG A 6 67.67 0.23 -19.20
N TRP A 7 67.76 -0.95 -18.56
CA TRP A 7 67.76 -2.34 -19.12
C TRP A 7 68.56 -3.38 -18.28
N LEU A 8 67.81 -4.39 -17.81
CA LEU A 8 68.08 -5.83 -17.66
C LEU A 8 69.48 -6.40 -17.36
N PHE A 9 69.58 -7.22 -16.29
CA PHE A 9 69.84 -8.69 -16.29
C PHE A 9 70.32 -9.13 -14.89
N VAL A 10 69.67 -10.11 -14.25
CA VAL A 10 70.31 -10.91 -13.20
C VAL A 10 69.94 -12.38 -13.35
N VAL A 11 71.00 -13.19 -13.44
CA VAL A 11 71.04 -14.65 -13.51
C VAL A 11 70.94 -15.24 -12.10
N ALA A 12 70.39 -16.45 -12.05
CA ALA A 12 70.00 -17.26 -10.90
C ALA A 12 71.13 -17.64 -9.91
N LEU A 13 70.74 -17.94 -8.66
CA LEU A 13 71.23 -19.14 -7.97
C LEU A 13 70.28 -19.62 -6.85
N LEU A 14 70.11 -20.95 -6.79
CA LEU A 14 69.23 -21.75 -5.96
C LEU A 14 69.63 -21.79 -4.48
N VAL A 15 68.63 -21.83 -3.58
CA VAL A 15 68.66 -22.70 -2.38
C VAL A 15 67.24 -23.23 -2.13
N SER A 16 67.10 -24.56 -2.20
CA SER A 16 65.92 -25.31 -1.77
C SER A 16 65.86 -25.37 -0.25
N VAL A 17 64.73 -24.95 0.33
CA VAL A 17 64.30 -25.37 1.67
C VAL A 17 62.86 -25.85 1.56
N THR A 18 62.69 -27.16 1.62
CA THR A 18 61.42 -27.83 1.90
C THR A 18 60.96 -27.45 3.30
N ALA A 19 59.97 -26.56 3.38
CA ALA A 19 59.20 -26.31 4.59
C ALA A 19 57.74 -26.66 4.30
N CYS A 20 57.22 -27.65 5.04
CA CYS A 20 55.80 -27.98 5.08
C CYS A 20 54.99 -26.73 5.43
N LYS A 21 54.22 -26.22 4.46
CA LYS A 21 53.09 -25.34 4.76
C LYS A 21 51.89 -26.23 5.08
N GLN A 22 51.59 -26.38 6.36
CA GLN A 22 50.23 -26.68 6.76
C GLN A 22 49.39 -25.44 6.45
N ASP A 23 48.36 -25.59 5.63
CA ASP A 23 47.33 -24.56 5.51
C ASP A 23 46.71 -24.32 6.90
N PRO A 24 46.42 -23.07 7.28
CA PRO A 24 45.69 -22.80 8.50
C PRO A 24 44.35 -23.55 8.45
N PRO A 25 43.88 -24.15 9.56
CA PRO A 25 42.60 -24.84 9.57
C PRO A 25 41.52 -23.87 9.12
N ALA A 26 40.64 -24.35 8.23
CA ALA A 26 39.49 -23.59 7.78
C ALA A 26 38.75 -23.01 9.00
N PRO A 27 38.31 -21.74 8.96
CA PRO A 27 37.53 -21.17 10.05
C PRO A 27 36.33 -22.09 10.31
N PRO A 28 35.92 -22.26 11.58
CA PRO A 28 34.76 -23.08 11.90
C PRO A 28 33.56 -22.57 11.07
N PRO A 29 32.67 -23.47 10.60
CA PRO A 29 31.47 -23.06 9.90
C PRO A 29 30.75 -22.03 10.77
N ALA A 30 30.31 -20.93 10.15
CA ALA A 30 29.53 -19.92 10.86
C ALA A 30 28.40 -20.62 11.63
N PRO A 31 28.12 -20.25 12.89
CA PRO A 31 26.99 -20.82 13.61
C PRO A 31 25.74 -20.65 12.76
N PRO A 32 24.81 -21.63 12.74
CA PRO A 32 23.58 -21.50 11.97
C PRO A 32 22.93 -20.19 12.38
N VAL A 33 22.84 -19.25 11.43
CA VAL A 33 22.09 -18.01 11.62
C VAL A 33 20.64 -18.46 11.75
N VAL A 34 20.14 -18.50 12.98
CA VAL A 34 18.71 -18.60 13.26
C VAL A 34 18.12 -17.28 12.77
N ALA A 35 17.75 -17.25 11.50
CA ALA A 35 16.90 -16.21 10.97
C ALA A 35 15.61 -16.21 11.80
N ALA A 36 15.13 -15.05 12.22
CA ALA A 36 13.73 -14.92 12.58
C ALA A 36 12.92 -15.28 11.33
N VAL A 37 12.37 -16.49 11.31
CA VAL A 37 11.52 -16.99 10.23
C VAL A 37 10.17 -16.32 10.42
N GLU A 38 9.84 -15.35 9.57
CA GLU A 38 8.44 -14.95 9.37
C GLU A 38 7.68 -16.19 8.86
N PRO A 39 6.51 -16.55 9.42
CA PRO A 39 5.96 -17.90 9.27
C PRO A 39 5.09 -18.03 8.01
N GLU A 40 4.54 -19.23 7.74
CA GLU A 40 3.90 -19.62 6.46
C GLU A 40 2.38 -19.56 6.35
N ASP A 41 1.87 -18.70 5.45
CA ASP A 41 0.46 -18.62 5.06
C ASP A 41 -0.04 -20.04 4.70
N PRO A 42 -1.34 -20.34 4.83
CA PRO A 42 -1.91 -21.58 4.32
C PRO A 42 -2.06 -21.48 2.79
N PRO A 43 -2.22 -22.64 2.11
CA PRO A 43 -2.46 -22.66 0.67
C PRO A 43 -3.73 -21.88 0.31
N PHE A 44 -3.65 -21.14 -0.79
CA PHE A 44 -4.80 -20.49 -1.41
C PHE A 44 -5.89 -21.53 -1.72
N PRO A 45 -7.19 -21.17 -1.65
CA PRO A 45 -8.21 -22.03 -2.24
C PRO A 45 -7.88 -22.22 -3.72
N GLU A 46 -7.68 -23.46 -4.15
CA GLU A 46 -7.43 -23.78 -5.56
C GLU A 46 -8.61 -23.36 -6.46
N GLN A 47 -9.79 -23.22 -5.87
CA GLN A 47 -11.04 -22.91 -6.56
C GLN A 47 -11.45 -21.44 -6.38
N ALA A 48 -11.90 -20.82 -7.46
CA ALA A 48 -12.44 -19.46 -7.47
C ALA A 48 -13.71 -19.38 -6.62
N LEU A 49 -13.98 -18.24 -5.99
CA LEU A 49 -15.27 -17.97 -5.37
C LEU A 49 -16.38 -17.96 -6.45
N PRO A 50 -17.65 -18.19 -6.08
CA PRO A 50 -18.77 -17.85 -6.94
C PRO A 50 -18.81 -16.33 -7.19
N LEU A 51 -19.36 -15.92 -8.33
CA LEU A 51 -19.56 -14.50 -8.62
C LEU A 51 -20.60 -13.91 -7.65
N PRO A 52 -20.42 -12.68 -7.16
CA PRO A 52 -21.48 -11.99 -6.43
C PRO A 52 -22.73 -11.84 -7.32
N ALA A 53 -23.93 -11.91 -6.74
CA ALA A 53 -25.13 -11.42 -7.42
C ALA A 53 -24.99 -9.90 -7.59
N GLU A 54 -25.09 -9.40 -8.82
CA GLU A 54 -25.17 -7.95 -9.10
C GLU A 54 -26.55 -7.45 -8.65
N ASP A 55 -26.60 -6.48 -7.73
CA ASP A 55 -27.63 -5.44 -7.74
C ASP A 55 -27.35 -4.26 -6.78
N ALA A 56 -27.55 -3.07 -7.36
CA ALA A 56 -27.87 -1.72 -6.86
C ALA A 56 -27.19 -1.13 -5.61
N GLN A 57 -26.48 -0.01 -5.84
CA GLN A 57 -26.30 1.06 -4.86
C GLN A 57 -27.67 1.67 -4.49
N ALA A 58 -27.97 1.75 -3.19
CA ALA A 58 -29.03 2.61 -2.68
C ALA A 58 -28.59 3.23 -1.36
N ASN A 59 -28.47 4.57 -1.36
CA ASN A 59 -28.43 5.38 -0.16
C ASN A 59 -29.80 5.27 0.55
N ALA A 60 -29.85 4.55 1.66
CA ALA A 60 -30.97 4.58 2.58
C ALA A 60 -30.44 4.59 4.02
N ILE A 61 -31.00 5.49 4.83
CA ILE A 61 -30.77 5.62 6.27
C ILE A 61 -31.18 4.29 6.94
N PRO A 62 -30.37 3.70 7.84
CA PRO A 62 -30.65 2.37 8.36
C PRO A 62 -31.92 2.35 9.24
N ALA A 63 -32.83 1.45 8.89
CA ALA A 63 -33.91 1.01 9.76
C ALA A 63 -33.35 0.13 10.89
N LYS A 64 -34.04 0.11 12.03
CA LYS A 64 -33.73 -0.75 13.19
C LYS A 64 -33.46 -2.20 12.73
N PRO A 65 -32.37 -2.87 13.19
CA PRO A 65 -31.98 -4.17 12.66
C PRO A 65 -33.04 -5.24 12.93
N PRO A 66 -33.27 -6.19 11.99
CA PRO A 66 -34.05 -7.38 12.28
C PRO A 66 -33.37 -8.19 13.39
N GLU A 67 -34.15 -8.69 14.34
CA GLU A 67 -33.63 -9.61 15.35
C GLU A 67 -33.07 -10.87 14.67
N PRO A 68 -31.99 -11.49 15.20
CA PRO A 68 -31.44 -12.73 14.64
C PRO A 68 -32.55 -13.79 14.43
N PRO A 69 -32.47 -14.60 13.35
CA PRO A 69 -31.33 -14.80 12.47
C PRO A 69 -31.28 -13.90 11.22
N PHE A 70 -30.10 -13.42 10.85
CA PHE A 70 -29.83 -12.76 9.57
C PHE A 70 -28.61 -13.40 8.90
N THR A 71 -28.76 -13.86 7.66
CA THR A 71 -27.72 -14.59 6.92
C THR A 71 -27.23 -13.87 5.66
N GLY A 72 -27.83 -12.74 5.28
CA GLY A 72 -27.51 -12.03 4.03
C GLY A 72 -26.01 -11.70 3.85
N ASP A 73 -25.57 -11.67 2.60
CA ASP A 73 -24.22 -11.29 2.20
C ASP A 73 -24.04 -9.75 2.15
N LEU A 74 -22.87 -9.25 1.74
CA LEU A 74 -22.48 -7.84 1.79
C LEU A 74 -23.51 -6.85 1.21
N PRO A 75 -24.20 -7.10 0.08
CA PRO A 75 -25.25 -6.19 -0.40
C PRO A 75 -26.38 -6.01 0.62
N ALA A 76 -26.86 -7.10 1.22
CA ALA A 76 -27.89 -7.07 2.25
C ALA A 76 -27.36 -6.45 3.56
N LEU A 77 -26.08 -6.65 3.89
CA LEU A 77 -25.43 -5.99 5.03
C LEU A 77 -25.40 -4.47 4.87
N ARG A 78 -25.14 -3.95 3.66
CA ARG A 78 -25.16 -2.52 3.34
C ARG A 78 -26.54 -1.91 3.53
N THR A 79 -27.60 -2.61 3.11
CA THR A 79 -28.98 -2.19 3.38
C THR A 79 -29.28 -2.17 4.89
N ARG A 80 -28.71 -3.11 5.65
CA ARG A 80 -28.88 -3.17 7.10
C ARG A 80 -28.07 -2.10 7.85
N GLY A 81 -26.92 -1.68 7.32
CA GLY A 81 -26.04 -0.66 7.91
C GLY A 81 -25.19 -1.13 9.10
N VAL A 82 -25.18 -2.43 9.43
CA VAL A 82 -24.43 -2.99 10.57
C VAL A 82 -23.62 -4.20 10.11
N LEU A 83 -22.42 -4.40 10.66
CA LEU A 83 -21.59 -5.60 10.57
C LEU A 83 -21.46 -6.21 11.96
N ARG A 84 -22.01 -7.41 12.20
CA ARG A 84 -21.91 -8.08 13.50
C ARG A 84 -20.67 -8.97 13.53
N VAL A 85 -19.79 -8.72 14.45
CA VAL A 85 -18.52 -9.43 14.62
C VAL A 85 -18.60 -10.28 15.89
N LEU A 86 -18.62 -11.59 15.74
CA LEU A 86 -18.49 -12.53 16.86
C LEU A 86 -17.05 -12.48 17.35
N VAL A 87 -16.89 -12.12 18.62
CA VAL A 87 -15.60 -12.10 19.31
C VAL A 87 -15.70 -12.97 20.56
N GLU A 88 -14.58 -13.54 20.96
CA GLU A 88 -14.51 -14.19 22.28
C GLU A 88 -14.72 -13.15 23.39
N THR A 89 -15.47 -13.50 24.44
CA THR A 89 -15.76 -12.62 25.59
C THR A 89 -14.50 -11.98 26.14
N ILE A 90 -14.55 -10.66 26.30
CA ILE A 90 -13.69 -9.90 27.21
C ILE A 90 -14.41 -9.99 28.55
N ASP A 91 -13.78 -10.52 29.60
CA ASP A 91 -14.32 -10.29 30.94
C ASP A 91 -14.40 -8.77 31.12
N GLU A 92 -15.61 -8.20 31.18
CA GLU A 92 -15.87 -6.76 31.26
C GLU A 92 -15.21 -6.11 32.49
N ARG A 93 -14.64 -6.91 33.40
CA ARG A 93 -13.79 -6.48 34.52
C ARG A 93 -12.38 -6.07 34.10
N SER A 94 -11.94 -6.39 32.88
CA SER A 94 -10.60 -6.12 32.36
C SER A 94 -10.66 -5.15 31.19
N LEU A 95 -10.19 -3.92 31.40
CA LEU A 95 -10.03 -2.94 30.32
C LEU A 95 -9.18 -3.54 29.18
N PRO A 96 -9.57 -3.40 27.90
CA PRO A 96 -8.78 -3.91 26.78
C PRO A 96 -7.36 -3.33 26.83
N ARG A 97 -6.36 -4.19 26.95
CA ARG A 97 -4.95 -3.75 26.99
C ARG A 97 -4.49 -3.36 25.59
N GLN A 98 -3.89 -2.17 25.47
CA GLN A 98 -3.28 -1.73 24.22
C GLN A 98 -2.19 -2.73 23.77
N GLY A 99 -2.21 -3.10 22.49
CA GLY A 99 -1.22 -4.00 21.88
C GLY A 99 -1.66 -5.45 21.74
N MET A 100 -2.77 -5.87 22.37
CA MET A 100 -3.31 -7.23 22.20
C MET A 100 -3.78 -7.49 20.76
N PRO A 101 -3.54 -8.68 20.17
CA PRO A 101 -3.98 -9.00 18.81
C PRO A 101 -5.46 -8.68 18.54
N ARG A 102 -6.34 -9.02 19.48
CA ARG A 102 -7.80 -8.76 19.40
C ARG A 102 -8.16 -7.27 19.31
N SER A 103 -7.37 -6.39 19.95
CA SER A 103 -7.58 -4.94 19.85
C SER A 103 -7.26 -4.41 18.45
N GLN A 104 -6.31 -5.06 17.76
CA GLN A 104 -5.98 -4.75 16.38
C GLN A 104 -7.11 -5.20 15.46
N ASP A 105 -7.62 -6.43 15.62
CA ASP A 105 -8.74 -6.96 14.84
C ASP A 105 -9.97 -6.06 14.89
N ARG A 106 -10.35 -5.59 16.08
CA ARG A 106 -11.42 -4.60 16.28
C ARG A 106 -11.17 -3.33 15.46
N ALA A 107 -10.00 -2.71 15.60
CA ALA A 107 -9.68 -1.48 14.88
C ALA A 107 -9.61 -1.67 13.35
N ILE A 108 -9.29 -2.88 12.87
CA ILE A 108 -9.28 -3.20 11.44
C ILE A 108 -10.71 -3.39 10.93
N LEU A 109 -11.57 -4.11 11.67
CA LEU A 109 -12.96 -4.35 11.31
C LEU A 109 -13.84 -3.11 11.43
N GLU A 110 -13.57 -2.21 12.38
CA GLU A 110 -14.23 -0.90 12.46
C GLU A 110 -13.95 -0.07 11.21
N ARG A 111 -12.68 0.00 10.77
CA ARG A 111 -12.29 0.68 9.53
C ARG A 111 -12.87 0.02 8.29
N PHE A 112 -12.97 -1.30 8.27
CA PHE A 112 -13.67 -2.02 7.19
C PHE A 112 -15.15 -1.66 7.16
N ALA A 113 -15.82 -1.65 8.31
CA ALA A 113 -17.23 -1.30 8.41
C ALA A 113 -17.48 0.14 7.93
N GLU A 114 -16.74 1.12 8.46
CA GLU A 114 -16.83 2.53 8.09
C GLU A 114 -16.69 2.71 6.57
N LYS A 115 -15.66 2.10 5.99
CA LYS A 115 -15.38 2.13 4.55
C LYS A 115 -16.48 1.53 3.67
N HIS A 116 -17.28 0.63 4.23
CA HIS A 116 -18.40 0.01 3.54
C HIS A 116 -19.76 0.63 3.91
N GLY A 117 -19.78 1.76 4.63
CA GLY A 117 -21.01 2.41 5.09
C GLY A 117 -21.74 1.64 6.18
N LEU A 118 -21.01 0.84 6.97
CA LEU A 118 -21.52 0.00 8.04
C LEU A 118 -21.01 0.48 9.39
N THR A 119 -21.78 0.21 10.45
CA THR A 119 -21.28 0.25 11.83
C THR A 119 -20.85 -1.15 12.27
N ALA A 120 -19.68 -1.28 12.90
CA ALA A 120 -19.26 -2.56 13.49
C ALA A 120 -19.89 -2.76 14.88
N GLU A 121 -20.60 -3.88 15.07
CA GLU A 121 -21.14 -4.32 16.35
C GLU A 121 -20.39 -5.57 16.80
N PHE A 122 -19.73 -5.53 17.95
CA PHE A 122 -18.97 -6.67 18.47
C PHE A 122 -19.82 -7.44 19.47
N ILE A 123 -20.13 -8.69 19.13
CA ILE A 123 -20.97 -9.58 19.92
C ILE A 123 -20.05 -10.54 20.69
N PRO A 124 -19.94 -10.40 22.01
CA PRO A 124 -19.15 -11.32 22.81
C PRO A 124 -19.83 -12.69 22.85
N VAL A 125 -19.02 -13.74 22.70
CA VAL A 125 -19.44 -15.14 22.76
C VAL A 125 -18.74 -15.81 23.93
N GLU A 126 -19.52 -16.22 24.93
CA GLU A 126 -19.03 -16.77 26.20
C GLU A 126 -18.27 -18.09 26.06
N ARG A 127 -18.56 -18.87 25.01
CA ARG A 127 -17.93 -20.17 24.78
C ARG A 127 -17.38 -20.24 23.37
N PHE A 128 -16.11 -20.61 23.25
CA PHE A 128 -15.43 -20.66 21.95
C PHE A 128 -16.05 -21.66 20.97
N ASP A 129 -16.54 -22.79 21.48
CA ASP A 129 -17.25 -23.79 20.68
C ASP A 129 -18.58 -23.30 20.08
N GLN A 130 -19.12 -22.16 20.55
CA GLN A 130 -20.33 -21.54 20.00
C GLN A 130 -20.09 -20.56 18.86
N LEU A 131 -18.84 -20.13 18.61
CA LEU A 131 -18.53 -19.14 17.56
C LEU A 131 -19.02 -19.59 16.17
N ILE A 132 -18.68 -20.82 15.77
CA ILE A 132 -19.05 -21.38 14.45
C ILE A 132 -20.58 -21.64 14.37
N PRO A 133 -21.22 -22.30 15.36
CA PRO A 133 -22.67 -22.42 15.40
C PRO A 133 -23.40 -21.07 15.28
N MET A 134 -23.01 -20.06 16.05
CA MET A 134 -23.65 -18.74 16.03
C MET A 134 -23.49 -18.03 14.68
N LEU A 135 -22.34 -18.17 14.02
CA LEU A 135 -22.13 -17.63 12.67
C LEU A 135 -23.08 -18.29 11.66
N ARG A 136 -23.22 -19.61 11.72
CA ARG A 136 -24.10 -20.42 10.84
C ARG A 136 -25.58 -20.12 11.07
N GLU A 137 -25.97 -19.88 12.32
CA GLU A 137 -27.33 -19.48 12.70
C GLU A 137 -27.64 -18.01 12.33
N GLY A 138 -26.69 -17.27 11.75
CA GLY A 138 -26.91 -15.86 11.38
C GLY A 138 -27.00 -14.92 12.59
N ARG A 139 -26.38 -15.29 13.71
CA ARG A 139 -26.28 -14.45 14.92
C ARG A 139 -25.08 -13.49 14.89
N GLY A 140 -24.12 -13.73 14.00
CA GLY A 140 -23.07 -12.78 13.61
C GLY A 140 -22.71 -12.94 12.14
N ASP A 141 -21.83 -12.11 11.58
CA ASP A 141 -21.48 -12.11 10.15
C ASP A 141 -20.00 -12.41 9.90
N VAL A 142 -19.14 -12.09 10.87
CA VAL A 142 -17.70 -12.37 10.89
C VAL A 142 -17.34 -12.96 12.25
N ILE A 143 -16.44 -13.95 12.30
CA ILE A 143 -15.75 -14.37 13.53
C ILE A 143 -14.35 -13.74 13.53
N ALA A 144 -14.04 -12.98 14.58
CA ALA A 144 -12.74 -12.37 14.83
C ALA A 144 -12.23 -12.80 16.22
N ALA A 145 -11.74 -14.05 16.29
CA ALA A 145 -11.39 -14.70 17.55
C ALA A 145 -10.19 -15.65 17.37
N ASP A 146 -9.14 -15.19 16.67
CA ASP A 146 -7.89 -15.94 16.44
C ASP A 146 -8.15 -17.38 15.93
N LEU A 147 -9.03 -17.53 14.95
CA LEU A 147 -9.35 -18.86 14.42
C LEU A 147 -8.20 -19.39 13.56
N THR A 148 -7.60 -20.49 14.01
CA THR A 148 -6.73 -21.32 13.17
C THR A 148 -7.49 -21.89 11.97
N VAL A 149 -6.95 -21.67 10.77
CA VAL A 149 -7.43 -22.27 9.52
C VAL A 149 -7.08 -23.76 9.52
N THR A 150 -8.10 -24.62 9.46
CA THR A 150 -7.93 -26.08 9.30
C THR A 150 -8.83 -26.61 8.19
N PRO A 151 -8.49 -27.75 7.55
CA PRO A 151 -9.36 -28.41 6.57
C PRO A 151 -10.76 -28.72 7.12
N GLU A 152 -10.87 -29.04 8.40
CA GLU A 152 -12.12 -29.35 9.07
C GLU A 152 -12.99 -28.09 9.21
N ARG A 153 -12.44 -26.98 9.73
CA ARG A 153 -13.17 -25.72 9.87
C ARG A 153 -13.54 -25.11 8.52
N ALA A 154 -12.70 -25.30 7.50
CA ALA A 154 -12.96 -24.83 6.14
C ALA A 154 -14.18 -25.52 5.48
N LYS A 155 -14.67 -26.65 6.03
CA LYS A 155 -15.94 -27.27 5.62
C LYS A 155 -17.17 -26.59 6.21
N GLU A 156 -17.01 -25.77 7.24
CA GLU A 156 -18.10 -25.15 7.99
C GLU A 156 -18.20 -23.63 7.77
N LEU A 157 -17.07 -22.99 7.47
CA LEU A 157 -16.97 -21.55 7.25
C LEU A 157 -15.91 -21.21 6.20
N ALA A 158 -16.04 -20.05 5.58
CA ALA A 158 -15.04 -19.53 4.67
C ALA A 158 -14.08 -18.60 5.42
N PHE A 159 -12.78 -18.82 5.28
CA PHE A 159 -11.76 -17.97 5.88
C PHE A 159 -11.37 -16.80 4.97
N THR A 160 -11.10 -15.64 5.57
CA THR A 160 -10.39 -14.55 4.90
C THR A 160 -8.94 -14.95 4.62
N ARG A 161 -8.18 -14.05 3.98
CA ARG A 161 -6.73 -14.09 3.99
C ARG A 161 -6.21 -14.12 5.43
N PRO A 162 -5.13 -14.88 5.69
CA PRO A 162 -4.50 -14.89 7.00
C PRO A 162 -4.08 -13.49 7.41
N LEU A 163 -4.33 -13.19 8.67
CA LEU A 163 -3.92 -11.95 9.32
C LEU A 163 -2.54 -12.09 9.94
N ALA A 164 -2.29 -13.29 10.47
CA ALA A 164 -1.08 -13.62 11.17
C ALA A 164 -0.79 -15.10 11.02
N LEU A 165 0.47 -15.41 11.28
CA LEU A 165 0.98 -16.74 11.33
C LEU A 165 1.64 -16.96 12.66
N VAL A 166 1.29 -18.06 13.29
CA VAL A 166 1.62 -18.28 14.68
C VAL A 166 2.18 -19.67 14.88
N SER A 167 2.93 -19.80 15.95
CA SER A 167 3.36 -21.08 16.48
C SER A 167 2.55 -21.37 17.73
N GLU A 168 2.13 -22.62 17.91
CA GLU A 168 1.52 -23.08 19.15
C GLU A 168 2.66 -23.37 20.13
N VAL A 169 2.74 -22.58 21.21
CA VAL A 169 3.84 -22.63 22.17
C VAL A 169 3.35 -23.22 23.48
N LEU A 170 4.05 -24.25 23.97
CA LEU A 170 3.82 -24.76 25.31
C LEU A 170 4.35 -23.75 26.32
N VAL A 171 3.55 -23.39 27.31
CA VAL A 171 3.92 -22.43 28.35
C VAL A 171 3.87 -23.06 29.74
N GLY A 172 4.81 -22.64 30.58
CA GLY A 172 4.92 -23.04 31.99
C GLY A 172 5.14 -21.84 32.90
N LYS A 173 5.14 -22.09 34.21
CA LYS A 173 5.46 -21.07 35.22
C LYS A 173 6.97 -20.87 35.31
N ARG A 174 7.44 -19.65 35.08
CA ARG A 174 8.85 -19.28 35.14
C ARG A 174 9.47 -19.68 36.47
N GLY A 175 10.60 -20.37 36.40
CA GLY A 175 11.35 -20.82 37.58
C GLY A 175 10.77 -22.05 38.29
N ALA A 176 9.68 -22.66 37.78
CA ALA A 176 9.22 -23.94 38.29
C ALA A 176 10.24 -25.04 37.98
N SER A 177 10.44 -25.96 38.93
CA SER A 177 11.35 -27.09 38.77
C SER A 177 10.76 -28.15 37.83
N GLY A 178 11.62 -28.77 37.02
CA GLY A 178 11.23 -29.87 36.17
C GLY A 178 10.30 -29.51 35.02
N LEU A 179 10.34 -28.28 34.48
CA LEU A 179 9.60 -27.94 33.25
C LEU A 179 10.15 -28.73 32.04
N PRO A 180 9.28 -29.20 31.12
CA PRO A 180 9.73 -29.93 29.94
C PRO A 180 10.46 -28.97 28.97
N ARG A 181 11.56 -29.44 28.39
CA ARG A 181 12.40 -28.67 27.45
C ARG A 181 12.31 -29.15 26.01
N LYS A 182 11.67 -30.30 25.78
CA LYS A 182 11.44 -30.90 24.47
C LYS A 182 10.16 -31.75 24.48
N PRO A 183 9.56 -32.04 23.32
CA PRO A 183 8.31 -32.78 23.23
C PRO A 183 8.27 -34.11 23.98
N GLU A 184 9.36 -34.88 23.98
CA GLU A 184 9.39 -36.22 24.58
C GLU A 184 9.22 -36.18 26.11
N GLU A 185 9.57 -35.06 26.73
CA GLU A 185 9.45 -34.86 28.18
C GLU A 185 8.02 -34.56 28.65
N LEU A 186 7.06 -34.48 27.72
CA LEU A 186 5.63 -34.40 28.03
C LEU A 186 5.00 -35.76 28.37
N ALA A 187 5.71 -36.87 28.17
CA ALA A 187 5.22 -38.19 28.55
C ALA A 187 4.84 -38.24 30.05
N GLY A 188 3.60 -38.64 30.34
CA GLY A 188 3.07 -38.72 31.70
C GLY A 188 2.72 -37.36 32.35
N ARG A 189 2.81 -36.26 31.61
CA ARG A 189 2.40 -34.92 32.07
C ARG A 189 0.98 -34.59 31.63
N THR A 190 0.40 -33.59 32.29
CA THR A 190 -0.91 -33.04 31.93
C THR A 190 -0.74 -31.66 31.30
N VAL A 191 -1.37 -31.45 30.15
CA VAL A 191 -1.47 -30.13 29.48
C VAL A 191 -2.94 -29.77 29.33
N HIS A 192 -3.29 -28.55 29.74
CA HIS A 192 -4.66 -28.08 29.81
C HIS A 192 -4.98 -27.15 28.63
N VAL A 193 -5.98 -27.50 27.82
CA VAL A 193 -6.42 -26.71 26.67
C VAL A 193 -7.92 -26.89 26.46
N ARG A 194 -8.56 -26.00 25.69
CA ARG A 194 -9.96 -26.18 25.29
C ARG A 194 -10.09 -27.36 24.34
N ALA A 195 -11.15 -28.15 24.48
CA ALA A 195 -11.38 -29.33 23.65
C ALA A 195 -11.60 -28.95 22.18
N SER A 196 -12.26 -27.80 21.93
CA SER A 196 -12.53 -27.26 20.60
C SER A 196 -11.32 -26.57 19.92
N SER A 197 -10.22 -26.38 20.64
CA SER A 197 -9.03 -25.69 20.12
C SER A 197 -8.21 -26.57 19.18
N THR A 198 -7.42 -25.94 18.31
CA THR A 198 -6.43 -26.70 17.51
C THR A 198 -5.29 -27.25 18.36
N PHE A 199 -5.05 -26.67 19.54
CA PHE A 199 -4.05 -27.15 20.49
C PHE A 199 -4.35 -28.58 20.96
N ALA A 200 -5.63 -28.91 21.19
CA ALA A 200 -6.03 -30.27 21.55
C ALA A 200 -5.65 -31.28 20.47
N ALA A 201 -5.85 -30.94 19.18
CA ALA A 201 -5.47 -31.78 18.05
C ALA A 201 -3.94 -31.90 17.91
N SER A 202 -3.20 -30.80 18.07
CA SER A 202 -1.72 -30.80 18.04
C SER A 202 -1.14 -31.66 19.17
N LEU A 203 -1.63 -31.49 20.40
CA LEU A 203 -1.21 -32.29 21.55
C LEU A 203 -1.60 -33.77 21.40
N ALA A 204 -2.77 -34.07 20.84
CA ALA A 204 -3.17 -35.45 20.55
C ALA A 204 -2.26 -36.12 19.52
N THR A 205 -1.80 -35.37 18.51
CA THR A 205 -0.78 -35.84 17.56
C THR A 205 0.56 -36.06 18.27
N LEU A 206 0.99 -35.11 19.09
CA LEU A 206 2.23 -35.20 19.86
C LEU A 206 2.24 -36.39 20.83
N ALA A 207 1.10 -36.66 21.48
CA ALA A 207 0.92 -37.77 22.40
C ALA A 207 1.07 -39.14 21.72
N LYS A 208 0.74 -39.23 20.42
CA LYS A 208 0.92 -40.45 19.62
C LYS A 208 2.36 -40.61 19.14
N ASP A 209 2.99 -39.51 18.71
CA ASP A 209 4.24 -39.58 17.97
C ASP A 209 5.49 -39.51 18.86
N LYS A 210 5.51 -38.60 19.84
CA LYS A 210 6.71 -38.23 20.61
C LYS A 210 6.55 -38.31 22.13
N ALA A 211 5.33 -38.15 22.64
CA ALA A 211 5.05 -37.98 24.06
C ALA A 211 4.03 -39.01 24.58
N ARG A 212 4.33 -40.31 24.43
CA ARG A 212 3.39 -41.38 24.82
C ARG A 212 3.01 -41.26 26.29
N GLY A 213 1.71 -41.21 26.57
CA GLY A 213 1.17 -41.03 27.93
C GLY A 213 0.98 -39.57 28.36
N LEU A 214 1.21 -38.58 27.48
CA LEU A 214 0.72 -37.21 27.67
C LEU A 214 -0.80 -37.22 27.86
N VAL A 215 -1.26 -36.58 28.94
CA VAL A 215 -2.68 -36.36 29.24
C VAL A 215 -3.07 -34.97 28.75
N VAL A 216 -4.00 -34.90 27.80
CA VAL A 216 -4.61 -33.64 27.36
C VAL A 216 -5.91 -33.47 28.14
N GLU A 217 -5.91 -32.54 29.09
CA GLU A 217 -7.05 -32.33 29.98
C GLU A 217 -7.89 -31.15 29.47
N PRO A 218 -9.17 -31.37 29.12
CA PRO A 218 -10.02 -30.32 28.60
C PRO A 218 -10.39 -29.33 29.71
N VAL A 219 -10.35 -28.04 29.38
CA VAL A 219 -10.85 -26.95 30.23
C VAL A 219 -12.20 -26.43 29.73
N ALA A 220 -12.87 -25.62 30.54
CA ALA A 220 -14.13 -24.99 30.13
C ALA A 220 -13.92 -24.13 28.85
N GLU A 221 -14.86 -24.23 27.90
CA GLU A 221 -14.82 -23.50 26.63
C GLU A 221 -14.91 -21.97 26.78
N SER A 222 -15.24 -21.49 27.99
CA SER A 222 -15.25 -20.09 28.38
C SER A 222 -13.91 -19.57 28.90
N LEU A 223 -12.92 -20.43 29.12
CA LEU A 223 -11.58 -20.03 29.55
C LEU A 223 -10.72 -19.77 28.31
N ASP A 224 -10.32 -18.52 28.11
CA ASP A 224 -9.48 -18.15 26.98
C ASP A 224 -7.99 -18.46 27.23
N SER A 225 -7.18 -18.36 26.17
CA SER A 225 -5.76 -18.72 26.22
C SER A 225 -4.92 -17.78 27.11
N GLU A 226 -5.35 -16.53 27.29
CA GLU A 226 -4.70 -15.59 28.21
C GLU A 226 -4.97 -16.00 29.66
N GLU A 227 -6.22 -16.31 30.01
CA GLU A 227 -6.59 -16.78 31.35
C GLU A 227 -5.92 -18.11 31.69
N LEU A 228 -5.83 -19.04 30.73
CA LEU A 228 -5.11 -20.30 30.94
C LEU A 228 -3.61 -20.05 31.22
N ALA A 229 -2.98 -19.14 30.48
CA ALA A 229 -1.59 -18.76 30.74
C ALA A 229 -1.44 -18.11 32.13
N TRP A 230 -2.38 -17.25 32.52
CA TRP A 230 -2.42 -16.66 33.85
C TRP A 230 -2.53 -17.74 34.95
N LYS A 231 -3.46 -18.69 34.82
CA LYS A 231 -3.63 -19.82 35.75
C LYS A 231 -2.37 -20.68 35.87
N VAL A 232 -1.63 -20.87 34.78
CA VAL A 232 -0.31 -21.51 34.81
C VAL A 232 0.67 -20.70 35.67
N THR A 233 0.73 -19.37 35.51
CA THR A 233 1.63 -18.55 36.33
C THR A 233 1.25 -18.51 37.81
N GLN A 234 -0.04 -18.65 38.14
CA GLN A 234 -0.51 -18.80 39.53
C GLN A 234 -0.18 -20.18 40.12
N GLY A 235 0.11 -21.17 39.28
CA GLY A 235 0.32 -22.56 39.70
C GLY A 235 -0.98 -23.35 39.90
N GLU A 236 -2.11 -22.81 39.43
CA GLU A 236 -3.39 -23.52 39.38
C GLU A 236 -3.38 -24.62 38.30
N LEU A 237 -2.67 -24.37 37.20
CA LEU A 237 -2.48 -25.32 36.11
C LEU A 237 -0.98 -25.59 35.89
N PRO A 238 -0.57 -26.82 35.55
CA PRO A 238 0.83 -27.15 35.34
C PRO A 238 1.38 -26.57 34.03
N LEU A 239 0.63 -26.75 32.92
CA LEU A 239 1.04 -26.41 31.56
C LEU A 239 -0.20 -26.08 30.71
N THR A 240 -0.06 -25.14 29.78
CA THR A 240 -1.05 -24.87 28.72
C THR A 240 -0.34 -24.54 27.41
N VAL A 241 -1.12 -24.27 26.35
CA VAL A 241 -0.62 -23.89 25.02
C VAL A 241 -1.21 -22.54 24.65
N VAL A 242 -0.36 -21.67 24.09
CA VAL A 242 -0.73 -20.32 23.65
C VAL A 242 -0.12 -20.06 22.28
N ASP A 243 -0.84 -19.37 21.41
CA ASP A 243 -0.28 -18.89 20.15
C ASP A 243 0.81 -17.85 20.38
N SER A 244 1.90 -17.93 19.60
CA SER A 244 3.11 -17.14 19.79
C SER A 244 2.88 -15.62 19.79
N HIS A 245 1.94 -15.13 18.96
CA HIS A 245 1.60 -13.71 18.91
C HIS A 245 0.90 -13.19 20.19
N LEU A 246 0.12 -14.06 20.84
CA LEU A 246 -0.61 -13.76 22.06
C LEU A 246 0.36 -13.90 23.23
N LEU A 247 1.22 -14.91 23.21
CA LEU A 247 2.30 -15.08 24.18
C LEU A 247 3.22 -13.86 24.22
N ALA A 248 3.63 -13.34 23.06
CA ALA A 248 4.45 -12.13 22.98
C ALA A 248 3.76 -10.92 23.64
N ALA A 249 2.43 -10.81 23.54
CA ALA A 249 1.67 -9.79 24.24
C ALA A 249 1.58 -10.07 25.74
N ILE A 250 1.33 -11.31 26.16
CA ILE A 250 1.26 -11.74 27.57
C ILE A 250 2.57 -11.46 28.31
N GLU A 251 3.71 -11.77 27.70
CA GLU A 251 5.04 -11.57 28.30
C GLU A 251 5.33 -10.11 28.68
N THR A 252 4.65 -9.14 28.06
CA THR A 252 4.83 -7.71 28.38
C THR A 252 4.32 -7.32 29.77
N TYR A 253 3.34 -8.05 30.32
CA TYR A 253 2.72 -7.74 31.61
C TYR A 253 2.66 -8.93 32.58
N ASN A 254 2.89 -10.16 32.11
CA ASN A 254 2.99 -11.34 32.94
C ASN A 254 4.40 -11.96 32.81
N PRO A 255 5.42 -11.40 33.50
CA PRO A 255 6.80 -11.87 33.39
C PRO A 255 7.01 -13.29 33.98
N ASN A 256 6.02 -13.82 34.70
CA ASN A 256 6.07 -15.16 35.30
C ASN A 256 5.68 -16.27 34.33
N VAL A 257 5.26 -15.96 33.10
CA VAL A 257 5.08 -16.96 32.04
C VAL A 257 6.44 -17.31 31.43
N GLU A 258 6.65 -18.57 31.11
CA GLU A 258 7.84 -19.08 30.43
C GLU A 258 7.42 -19.83 29.16
N ALA A 259 7.86 -19.33 28.00
CA ALA A 259 7.83 -20.09 26.75
C ALA A 259 8.77 -21.30 26.84
N LEU A 260 8.26 -22.51 26.65
CA LEU A 260 9.07 -23.73 26.76
C LEU A 260 9.61 -24.17 25.41
N PHE A 261 8.72 -24.62 24.52
CA PHE A 261 9.04 -24.99 23.14
C PHE A 261 7.78 -24.97 22.28
N THR A 262 7.99 -24.87 20.96
CA THR A 262 6.92 -24.92 19.98
C THR A 262 6.44 -26.36 19.76
N ILE A 263 5.12 -26.57 19.78
CA ILE A 263 4.51 -27.89 19.50
C ILE A 263 3.95 -28.01 18.09
N ALA A 264 3.59 -26.88 17.47
CA ALA A 264 3.20 -26.79 16.07
C ALA A 264 3.62 -25.43 15.52
N GLU A 265 4.18 -25.41 14.32
CA GLU A 265 4.61 -24.18 13.65
C GLU A 265 3.63 -23.82 12.53
N LYS A 266 3.63 -22.54 12.14
CA LYS A 266 3.03 -22.06 10.88
C LYS A 266 1.50 -22.29 10.83
N ARG A 267 0.82 -22.00 11.92
CA ARG A 267 -0.64 -21.97 11.99
C ARG A 267 -1.15 -20.63 11.49
N ALA A 268 -2.04 -20.68 10.51
CA ALA A 268 -2.67 -19.48 9.95
C ALA A 268 -3.88 -19.06 10.77
N LEU A 269 -3.88 -17.81 11.22
CA LEU A 269 -5.03 -17.19 11.85
C LEU A 269 -5.75 -16.32 10.85
N ALA A 270 -7.05 -16.49 10.72
CA ALA A 270 -7.90 -15.72 9.80
C ALA A 270 -9.28 -15.47 10.40
N TRP A 271 -9.99 -14.49 9.87
CA TRP A 271 -11.39 -14.31 10.20
C TRP A 271 -12.25 -15.33 9.48
N GLY A 272 -13.36 -15.69 10.12
CA GLY A 272 -14.35 -16.60 9.58
C GLY A 272 -15.60 -15.88 9.09
N VAL A 273 -16.13 -16.24 7.92
CA VAL A 273 -17.47 -15.83 7.46
C VAL A 273 -18.25 -17.04 6.98
N ARG A 274 -19.57 -16.90 6.80
CA ARG A 274 -20.38 -18.00 6.27
C ARG A 274 -19.94 -18.41 4.85
N LEU A 275 -20.06 -19.71 4.54
CA LEU A 275 -19.70 -20.26 3.23
C LEU A 275 -20.50 -19.64 2.07
N ASP A 276 -21.74 -19.26 2.34
CA ASP A 276 -22.67 -18.63 1.39
C ASP A 276 -22.56 -17.09 1.35
N ASN A 277 -21.55 -16.50 2.02
CA ASN A 277 -21.24 -15.07 1.98
C ASN A 277 -19.93 -14.73 1.23
N PRO A 278 -19.81 -15.08 -0.06
CA PRO A 278 -18.61 -14.86 -0.86
C PRO A 278 -18.29 -13.37 -1.08
N ALA A 279 -19.29 -12.48 -1.15
CA ALA A 279 -19.07 -11.05 -1.38
C ALA A 279 -18.46 -10.37 -0.15
N LEU A 280 -18.94 -10.71 1.06
CA LEU A 280 -18.35 -10.25 2.31
C LEU A 280 -16.90 -10.74 2.44
N ARG A 281 -16.64 -12.03 2.18
CA ARG A 281 -15.28 -12.57 2.17
C ARG A 281 -14.37 -11.82 1.19
N GLY A 282 -14.81 -11.67 -0.06
CA GLY A 282 -14.03 -11.00 -1.10
C GLY A 282 -13.72 -9.55 -0.75
N ALA A 283 -14.66 -8.84 -0.13
CA ALA A 283 -14.44 -7.48 0.36
C ALA A 283 -13.46 -7.41 1.53
N LEU A 284 -13.55 -8.32 2.50
CA LEU A 284 -12.57 -8.42 3.59
C LEU A 284 -11.17 -8.73 3.04
N ASP A 285 -11.05 -9.67 2.10
CA ASP A 285 -9.78 -10.00 1.46
C ASP A 285 -9.19 -8.80 0.72
N ALA A 286 -9.99 -8.10 -0.09
CA ALA A 286 -9.55 -6.88 -0.78
C ALA A 286 -9.11 -5.78 0.21
N PHE A 287 -9.84 -5.63 1.32
CA PHE A 287 -9.49 -4.69 2.38
C PHE A 287 -8.15 -5.03 3.03
N LEU A 288 -7.90 -6.31 3.32
CA LEU A 288 -6.62 -6.78 3.87
C LEU A 288 -5.47 -6.60 2.86
N ILE A 289 -5.72 -6.80 1.56
CA ILE A 289 -4.74 -6.51 0.49
C ILE A 289 -4.40 -5.02 0.48
N GLU A 290 -5.41 -4.16 0.46
CA GLU A 290 -5.21 -2.72 0.47
C GLU A 290 -4.37 -2.31 1.65
N ARG A 291 -4.78 -2.68 2.87
CA ARG A 291 -4.02 -2.36 4.06
C ARG A 291 -2.58 -2.87 3.94
N ALA A 292 -2.36 -4.13 3.60
CA ALA A 292 -1.02 -4.69 3.50
C ALA A 292 -0.15 -3.92 2.50
N LEU A 293 -0.73 -3.43 1.40
CA LEU A 293 -0.02 -2.70 0.36
C LEU A 293 0.15 -1.21 0.64
N THR A 294 -0.77 -0.55 1.35
CA THR A 294 -0.76 0.90 1.56
C THR A 294 -0.39 1.33 2.98
N GLU A 295 -0.27 0.41 3.95
CA GLU A 295 0.08 0.73 5.36
C GLU A 295 1.44 1.46 5.49
N HIS A 296 2.36 1.27 4.54
CA HIS A 296 3.60 2.03 4.49
C HIS A 296 3.42 3.54 4.26
N HIS A 297 2.31 3.96 3.63
CA HIS A 297 1.95 5.37 3.47
C HIS A 297 1.71 6.05 4.82
N GLN A 298 1.39 5.29 5.87
CA GLN A 298 1.17 5.79 7.24
C GLN A 298 2.46 5.83 8.08
N GLN A 299 3.57 5.27 7.59
CA GLN A 299 4.82 5.30 8.34
C GLN A 299 5.43 6.69 8.32
N LEU A 300 5.57 7.30 9.50
CA LEU A 300 6.27 8.58 9.63
C LEU A 300 7.77 8.37 9.40
N PHE A 301 8.36 9.23 8.58
CA PHE A 301 9.80 9.26 8.34
C PHE A 301 10.27 10.69 8.14
N THR A 302 11.19 11.13 9.00
CA THR A 302 11.71 12.50 9.05
C THR A 302 13.16 12.61 8.57
N GLY A 303 13.80 11.49 8.19
CA GLY A 303 15.18 11.49 7.71
C GLY A 303 15.38 12.31 6.42
N ASP A 304 16.62 12.74 6.19
CA ASP A 304 17.05 13.49 5.00
C ASP A 304 17.43 12.54 3.84
N LEU A 305 18.05 13.08 2.78
CA LEU A 305 18.41 12.41 1.53
C LEU A 305 19.06 11.02 1.67
N ASP A 306 20.01 10.86 2.60
CA ASP A 306 20.70 9.57 2.78
C ASP A 306 19.74 8.49 3.27
N GLY A 307 18.81 8.86 4.15
CA GLY A 307 17.77 7.95 4.63
C GLY A 307 16.73 7.64 3.54
N ILE A 308 16.38 8.61 2.70
CA ILE A 308 15.51 8.40 1.52
C ILE A 308 16.16 7.40 0.55
N ARG A 309 17.44 7.57 0.23
CA ARG A 309 18.21 6.64 -0.62
C ARG A 309 18.30 5.24 -0.02
N LYS A 310 18.55 5.14 1.29
CA LYS A 310 18.60 3.86 2.01
C LYS A 310 17.24 3.16 1.99
N ARG A 311 16.15 3.91 2.16
CA ARG A 311 14.77 3.41 2.10
C ARG A 311 14.35 3.03 0.68
N GLY A 312 14.93 3.67 -0.34
CA GLY A 312 14.67 3.39 -1.75
C GLY A 312 13.35 3.95 -2.27
N VAL A 313 12.74 4.91 -1.55
CA VAL A 313 11.43 5.50 -1.91
C VAL A 313 11.41 6.99 -1.60
N LEU A 314 10.95 7.80 -2.57
CA LEU A 314 10.61 9.21 -2.40
C LEU A 314 9.08 9.36 -2.35
N ARG A 315 8.56 9.81 -1.21
CA ARG A 315 7.13 10.12 -1.04
C ARG A 315 6.88 11.59 -1.32
N VAL A 316 6.03 11.87 -2.29
CA VAL A 316 5.71 13.23 -2.72
C VAL A 316 4.27 13.55 -2.38
N LEU A 317 4.09 14.59 -1.57
CA LEU A 317 2.78 15.16 -1.26
C LEU A 317 2.35 16.07 -2.42
N THR A 318 1.15 15.84 -2.92
CA THR A 318 0.57 16.63 -4.01
C THR A 318 -0.95 16.75 -3.85
N ARG A 319 -1.61 17.40 -4.81
CA ARG A 319 -3.06 17.50 -4.88
C ARG A 319 -3.56 16.82 -6.16
N ASN A 320 -4.84 16.47 -6.18
CA ASN A 320 -5.47 15.94 -7.37
C ASN A 320 -5.98 17.12 -8.21
N SER A 321 -5.20 17.55 -9.20
CA SER A 321 -5.57 18.66 -10.09
C SER A 321 -4.89 18.51 -11.47
N PRO A 322 -5.45 19.11 -12.54
CA PRO A 322 -4.91 19.02 -13.90
C PRO A 322 -3.44 19.48 -14.03
N VAL A 323 -3.02 20.41 -13.18
CA VAL A 323 -1.64 20.95 -13.17
C VAL A 323 -0.71 20.11 -12.32
N THR A 324 -1.18 19.63 -11.16
CA THR A 324 -0.32 19.00 -10.16
C THR A 324 -0.16 17.50 -10.43
N TYR A 325 -1.21 16.73 -10.15
CA TYR A 325 -1.30 15.30 -10.37
C TYR A 325 -2.75 14.89 -10.62
N TYR A 326 -3.01 14.04 -11.61
CA TYR A 326 -4.35 13.49 -11.86
C TYR A 326 -4.27 12.13 -12.55
N LEU A 327 -5.39 11.41 -12.55
CA LEU A 327 -5.56 10.17 -13.29
C LEU A 327 -6.26 10.46 -14.63
N HIS A 328 -5.63 10.05 -15.74
CA HIS A 328 -6.20 10.16 -17.08
C HIS A 328 -6.20 8.79 -17.77
N ARG A 329 -7.40 8.23 -18.00
CA ARG A 329 -7.58 6.89 -18.59
C ARG A 329 -6.71 5.83 -17.88
N GLY A 330 -6.71 5.87 -16.54
CA GLY A 330 -5.86 5.05 -15.67
C GLY A 330 -4.37 5.43 -15.64
N GLY A 331 -3.89 6.29 -16.54
CA GLY A 331 -2.54 6.81 -16.52
C GLY A 331 -2.36 7.90 -15.46
N GLN A 332 -1.15 8.00 -14.90
CA GLN A 332 -0.77 9.11 -14.02
C GLN A 332 -0.26 10.27 -14.86
N ALA A 333 -0.80 11.47 -14.62
CA ALA A 333 -0.45 12.68 -15.34
C ALA A 333 -0.34 13.87 -14.37
N GLY A 334 0.12 15.01 -14.88
CA GLY A 334 0.34 16.25 -14.13
C GLY A 334 1.78 16.76 -14.31
N PHE A 335 1.93 18.09 -14.31
CA PHE A 335 3.24 18.72 -14.45
C PHE A 335 4.12 18.41 -13.23
N ASP A 336 3.60 18.60 -12.02
CA ASP A 336 4.35 18.31 -10.80
C ASP A 336 4.63 16.82 -10.62
N TYR A 337 3.69 15.96 -10.99
CA TYR A 337 3.94 14.52 -11.07
C TYR A 337 5.11 14.19 -12.01
N THR A 338 5.14 14.81 -13.19
CA THR A 338 6.23 14.61 -14.16
C THR A 338 7.56 15.06 -13.57
N MET A 339 7.59 16.23 -12.93
CA MET A 339 8.78 16.76 -12.27
C MET A 339 9.22 15.89 -11.10
N ALA A 340 8.29 15.40 -10.27
CA ALA A 340 8.55 14.49 -9.16
C ALA A 340 9.10 13.13 -9.62
N LYS A 341 8.61 12.62 -10.75
CA LYS A 341 9.14 11.40 -11.39
C LYS A 341 10.57 11.58 -11.84
N LEU A 342 10.90 12.69 -12.48
CA LEU A 342 12.28 13.02 -12.87
C LEU A 342 13.21 13.14 -11.65
N VAL A 343 12.72 13.68 -10.52
CA VAL A 343 13.46 13.72 -9.25
C VAL A 343 13.72 12.31 -8.73
N ALA A 344 12.68 11.45 -8.67
CA ALA A 344 12.81 10.07 -8.20
C ALA A 344 13.77 9.24 -9.07
N ASP A 345 13.70 9.40 -10.39
CA ASP A 345 14.61 8.76 -11.36
C ASP A 345 16.06 9.23 -11.15
N ALA A 346 16.28 10.54 -10.94
CA ALA A 346 17.59 11.10 -10.64
C ALA A 346 18.16 10.61 -9.29
N LEU A 347 17.29 10.33 -8.32
CA LEU A 347 17.63 9.72 -7.03
C LEU A 347 17.83 8.20 -7.11
N LYS A 348 17.36 7.56 -8.19
CA LYS A 348 17.29 6.10 -8.36
C LYS A 348 16.47 5.42 -7.26
N VAL A 349 15.33 6.03 -6.92
CA VAL A 349 14.38 5.52 -5.91
C VAL A 349 12.99 5.42 -6.52
N ARG A 350 12.11 4.62 -5.91
CA ARG A 350 10.71 4.56 -6.33
C ARG A 350 9.98 5.85 -5.97
N LEU A 351 9.04 6.27 -6.81
CA LEU A 351 8.13 7.37 -6.51
C LEU A 351 6.85 6.84 -5.85
N GLU A 352 6.40 7.52 -4.82
CA GLU A 352 5.11 7.30 -4.16
C GLU A 352 4.39 8.64 -4.05
N ILE A 353 3.16 8.72 -4.56
CA ILE A 353 2.37 9.94 -4.50
C ILE A 353 1.37 9.82 -3.36
N LEU A 354 1.32 10.84 -2.51
CA LEU A 354 0.37 10.96 -1.42
C LEU A 354 -0.48 12.21 -1.66
N VAL A 355 -1.79 12.07 -1.55
CA VAL A 355 -2.75 13.17 -1.72
C VAL A 355 -3.38 13.47 -0.36
N PRO A 356 -2.90 14.50 0.38
CA PRO A 356 -3.51 14.90 1.65
C PRO A 356 -4.96 15.37 1.44
N PRO A 357 -5.81 15.38 2.47
CA PRO A 357 -7.24 15.71 2.34
C PRO A 357 -7.50 17.17 1.93
N SER A 358 -6.63 18.10 2.33
CA SER A 358 -6.72 19.53 1.98
C SER A 358 -5.36 20.12 1.61
N TYR A 359 -5.35 21.36 1.10
CA TYR A 359 -4.09 22.09 0.86
C TYR A 359 -3.38 22.48 2.16
N GLU A 360 -4.13 22.82 3.23
CA GLU A 360 -3.58 23.03 4.56
C GLU A 360 -2.81 21.79 5.05
N ALA A 361 -3.35 20.59 4.77
CA ALA A 361 -2.74 19.34 5.17
C ALA A 361 -1.37 19.07 4.49
N LEU A 362 -1.03 19.73 3.37
CA LEU A 362 0.25 19.53 2.69
C LEU A 362 1.45 19.82 3.60
N LEU A 363 1.45 20.98 4.27
CA LEU A 363 2.57 21.40 5.09
C LEU A 363 2.60 20.67 6.43
N SER A 364 1.45 20.40 7.05
CA SER A 364 1.39 19.59 8.28
C SER A 364 1.89 18.17 8.04
N TRP A 365 1.44 17.50 6.96
CA TRP A 365 1.89 16.16 6.60
C TRP A 365 3.40 16.12 6.29
N LEU A 366 3.94 17.16 5.66
CA LEU A 366 5.38 17.25 5.41
C LEU A 366 6.18 17.34 6.72
N LYS A 367 5.72 18.17 7.66
CA LYS A 367 6.34 18.36 8.98
C LYS A 367 6.26 17.11 9.85
N GLU A 368 5.11 16.41 9.84
CA GLU A 368 4.91 15.14 10.53
C GLU A 368 5.77 13.98 9.96
N GLY A 369 6.29 14.14 8.74
CA GLY A 369 7.09 13.11 8.07
C GLY A 369 6.26 12.08 7.31
N ARG A 370 4.99 12.37 7.00
CA ARG A 370 4.14 11.53 6.14
C ARG A 370 4.64 11.54 4.69
N GLY A 371 5.18 12.67 4.22
CA GLY A 371 5.86 12.78 2.92
C GLY A 371 7.29 13.31 3.06
N ASP A 372 8.07 13.25 1.99
CA ASP A 372 9.47 13.71 1.96
C ASP A 372 9.64 15.05 1.25
N MET A 373 8.74 15.34 0.30
CA MET A 373 8.73 16.55 -0.52
C MET A 373 7.28 16.91 -0.88
N VAL A 374 6.97 18.19 -1.03
CA VAL A 374 5.72 18.68 -1.64
C VAL A 374 6.00 19.11 -3.07
N ALA A 375 5.19 18.64 -4.01
CA ALA A 375 5.13 19.09 -5.40
C ALA A 375 3.65 19.32 -5.75
N ALA A 376 3.16 20.54 -5.51
CA ALA A 376 1.73 20.87 -5.55
C ALA A 376 1.49 22.33 -6.00
N ALA A 377 2.25 22.79 -6.99
CA ALA A 377 2.23 24.17 -7.49
C ALA A 377 2.38 25.19 -6.37
N LEU A 378 3.27 24.90 -5.41
CA LEU A 378 3.34 25.67 -4.17
C LEU A 378 4.16 26.95 -4.35
N THR A 379 3.47 28.09 -4.27
CA THR A 379 4.08 29.42 -4.28
C THR A 379 4.98 29.64 -3.07
N VAL A 380 6.19 30.12 -3.33
CA VAL A 380 7.17 30.50 -2.29
C VAL A 380 6.75 31.83 -1.67
N THR A 381 6.39 31.80 -0.38
CA THR A 381 6.05 32.99 0.41
C THR A 381 6.94 33.09 1.65
N LEU A 382 7.12 34.30 2.20
CA LEU A 382 7.88 34.51 3.43
C LEU A 382 7.28 33.75 4.62
N GLU A 383 5.94 33.63 4.67
CA GLU A 383 5.23 32.87 5.69
C GLU A 383 5.56 31.38 5.60
N ARG A 384 5.40 30.76 4.42
CA ARG A 384 5.70 29.33 4.22
C ARG A 384 7.18 29.01 4.46
N GLN A 385 8.09 29.93 4.12
CA GLN A 385 9.53 29.78 4.40
C GLN A 385 9.86 29.67 5.90
N ARG A 386 8.99 30.16 6.79
CA ARG A 386 9.15 29.99 8.25
C ARG A 386 8.80 28.58 8.73
N GLU A 387 8.01 27.84 7.96
CA GLU A 387 7.54 26.49 8.31
C GLU A 387 8.32 25.39 7.60
N VAL A 388 8.69 25.63 6.34
CA VAL A 388 9.31 24.63 5.45
C VAL A 388 10.45 25.28 4.65
N ALA A 389 11.33 24.46 4.10
CA ALA A 389 12.40 24.93 3.23
C ALA A 389 12.04 24.66 1.76
N PHE A 390 12.30 25.63 0.89
CA PHE A 390 12.04 25.50 -0.55
C PHE A 390 13.33 25.19 -1.34
N SER A 391 13.16 24.46 -2.44
CA SER A 391 14.18 24.36 -3.49
C SER A 391 14.29 25.67 -4.27
N SER A 392 15.23 25.74 -5.22
CA SER A 392 15.17 26.70 -6.32
C SER A 392 13.83 26.56 -7.06
N PRO A 393 13.20 27.67 -7.48
CA PRO A 393 11.96 27.61 -8.25
C PRO A 393 12.14 26.89 -9.58
N TYR A 394 11.17 26.08 -9.96
CA TYR A 394 11.13 25.38 -11.25
C TYR A 394 10.04 25.91 -12.19
N LEU A 395 9.19 26.81 -11.71
CA LEU A 395 8.20 27.53 -12.49
C LEU A 395 8.03 28.94 -11.92
N PHE A 396 7.67 29.91 -12.77
CA PHE A 396 7.46 31.31 -12.40
C PHE A 396 6.09 31.75 -12.89
N VAL A 397 5.35 32.46 -12.05
CA VAL A 397 3.92 32.74 -12.24
C VAL A 397 3.58 34.15 -11.79
N ASP A 398 2.46 34.67 -12.28
CA ASP A 398 1.81 35.88 -11.78
C ASP A 398 0.44 35.49 -11.21
N GLU A 399 -0.06 36.25 -10.24
CA GLU A 399 -1.43 36.09 -9.74
C GLU A 399 -2.38 36.83 -10.70
N VAL A 400 -3.44 36.16 -11.16
CA VAL A 400 -4.40 36.70 -12.14
C VAL A 400 -5.82 36.61 -11.62
N LEU A 401 -6.56 37.70 -11.77
CA LEU A 401 -8.00 37.75 -11.55
C LEU A 401 -8.70 37.10 -12.75
N VAL A 402 -9.55 36.12 -12.47
CA VAL A 402 -10.29 35.35 -13.47
C VAL A 402 -11.74 35.79 -13.47
N GLN A 403 -12.29 36.03 -14.66
CA GLN A 403 -13.70 36.35 -14.88
C GLN A 403 -14.27 35.49 -16.01
N ARG A 404 -15.60 35.52 -16.17
CA ARG A 404 -16.26 34.98 -17.36
C ARG A 404 -15.86 35.75 -18.61
N ALA A 405 -15.60 35.03 -19.70
CA ALA A 405 -15.26 35.62 -20.99
C ALA A 405 -16.37 36.56 -21.51
N GLY A 406 -15.97 37.74 -22.00
CA GLY A 406 -16.89 38.73 -22.57
C GLY A 406 -17.58 39.64 -21.54
N ALA A 407 -17.32 39.45 -20.24
CA ALA A 407 -17.74 40.40 -19.22
C ALA A 407 -16.92 41.71 -19.26
N GLU A 408 -17.46 42.79 -18.72
CA GLU A 408 -16.75 44.07 -18.63
C GLU A 408 -15.47 43.94 -17.79
N LYS A 409 -14.31 44.19 -18.43
CA LYS A 409 -13.00 44.01 -17.81
C LYS A 409 -12.64 45.18 -16.90
N PRO A 410 -12.27 44.93 -15.64
CA PRO A 410 -11.65 45.96 -14.81
C PRO A 410 -10.29 46.34 -15.41
N THR A 411 -10.01 47.63 -15.51
CA THR A 411 -8.71 48.15 -15.99
C THR A 411 -7.73 48.34 -14.84
N THR A 412 -8.24 48.59 -13.64
CA THR A 412 -7.46 48.79 -12.41
C THR A 412 -8.09 48.06 -11.23
N LEU A 413 -7.33 47.87 -10.15
CA LEU A 413 -7.87 47.33 -8.90
C LEU A 413 -8.97 48.20 -8.28
N ALA A 414 -8.98 49.52 -8.57
CA ALA A 414 -10.03 50.41 -8.07
C ALA A 414 -11.41 50.11 -8.67
N ASP A 415 -11.44 49.52 -9.88
CA ASP A 415 -12.67 49.11 -10.57
C ASP A 415 -13.35 47.90 -9.88
N LEU A 416 -12.67 47.28 -8.90
CA LEU A 416 -13.19 46.16 -8.12
C LEU A 416 -13.92 46.60 -6.84
N LYS A 417 -14.05 47.91 -6.57
CA LYS A 417 -14.70 48.41 -5.37
C LYS A 417 -16.11 47.83 -5.20
N GLY A 418 -16.37 47.22 -4.04
CA GLY A 418 -17.63 46.56 -3.69
C GLY A 418 -17.88 45.22 -4.39
N ARG A 419 -17.00 44.77 -5.29
CA ARG A 419 -17.12 43.47 -5.97
C ARG A 419 -16.54 42.37 -5.09
N ALA A 420 -17.17 41.19 -5.14
CA ALA A 420 -16.72 40.01 -4.41
C ALA A 420 -15.60 39.28 -5.16
N ILE A 421 -14.54 38.89 -4.46
CA ILE A 421 -13.46 38.03 -4.97
C ILE A 421 -13.41 36.79 -4.08
N HIS A 422 -13.66 35.63 -4.67
CA HIS A 422 -13.74 34.35 -3.98
C HIS A 422 -12.39 33.66 -4.01
N VAL A 423 -11.88 33.28 -2.85
CA VAL A 423 -10.52 32.74 -2.71
C VAL A 423 -10.41 31.90 -1.44
N ARG A 424 -9.54 30.89 -1.46
CA ARG A 424 -9.25 30.08 -0.27
C ARG A 424 -8.30 30.79 0.69
N ARG A 425 -8.54 30.61 1.99
CA ARG A 425 -7.74 31.22 3.05
C ARG A 425 -6.28 30.77 3.04
N SER A 426 -6.00 29.48 2.79
CA SER A 426 -4.63 28.94 2.79
C SER A 426 -3.77 29.28 1.54
N SER A 427 -4.38 29.90 0.53
CA SER A 427 -3.70 30.28 -0.72
C SER A 427 -2.74 31.45 -0.52
N SER A 428 -1.72 31.57 -1.39
CA SER A 428 -0.89 32.79 -1.41
C SER A 428 -1.71 34.01 -1.84
N HIS A 429 -2.72 33.79 -2.67
CA HIS A 429 -3.63 34.81 -3.20
C HIS A 429 -4.39 35.53 -2.10
N PHE A 430 -4.83 34.81 -1.06
CA PHE A 430 -5.55 35.41 0.07
C PHE A 430 -4.70 36.43 0.82
N ALA A 431 -3.42 36.14 1.05
CA ALA A 431 -2.51 37.07 1.71
C ALA A 431 -2.29 38.34 0.85
N THR A 432 -2.05 38.18 -0.45
CA THR A 432 -1.92 39.30 -1.39
C THR A 432 -3.18 40.16 -1.41
N LEU A 433 -4.34 39.53 -1.61
CA LEU A 433 -5.63 40.21 -1.69
C LEU A 433 -6.02 40.88 -0.37
N SER A 434 -5.75 40.25 0.77
CA SER A 434 -6.03 40.83 2.09
C SER A 434 -5.22 42.10 2.34
N ALA A 435 -3.98 42.16 1.84
CA ALA A 435 -3.17 43.37 1.92
C ALA A 435 -3.67 44.49 1.00
N LEU A 436 -4.29 44.13 -0.14
CA LEU A 436 -4.79 45.09 -1.14
C LEU A 436 -6.22 45.56 -0.85
N ALA A 437 -7.06 44.74 -0.20
CA ALA A 437 -8.48 45.03 0.02
C ALA A 437 -8.74 46.39 0.71
N PRO A 438 -8.01 46.80 1.78
CA PRO A 438 -8.23 48.09 2.42
C PRO A 438 -8.00 49.31 1.50
N GLY A 439 -7.09 49.18 0.53
CA GLY A 439 -6.74 50.28 -0.40
C GLY A 439 -7.66 50.39 -1.62
N HIS A 440 -8.38 49.32 -1.96
CA HIS A 440 -9.17 49.24 -3.20
C HIS A 440 -10.67 48.96 -2.99
N GLY A 441 -11.07 48.50 -1.80
CA GLY A 441 -12.47 48.40 -1.38
C GLY A 441 -13.26 47.23 -1.99
N PHE A 442 -12.61 46.22 -2.57
CA PHE A 442 -13.25 44.96 -2.93
C PHE A 442 -13.49 44.07 -1.70
N VAL A 443 -14.42 43.12 -1.80
CA VAL A 443 -14.81 42.22 -0.71
C VAL A 443 -14.21 40.84 -0.94
N LEU A 444 -13.51 40.29 0.06
CA LEU A 444 -13.01 38.92 0.00
C LEU A 444 -14.04 37.95 0.57
N VAL A 445 -14.29 36.87 -0.16
CA VAL A 445 -15.15 35.76 0.25
C VAL A 445 -14.26 34.53 0.42
N GLU A 446 -14.18 34.03 1.66
CA GLU A 446 -13.44 32.82 1.98
C GLU A 446 -14.21 31.59 1.48
N GLU A 447 -13.54 30.75 0.68
CA GLU A 447 -14.08 29.49 0.15
C GLU A 447 -13.52 28.28 0.91
N PRO A 448 -14.25 27.14 0.96
CA PRO A 448 -13.79 25.91 1.62
C PRO A 448 -12.41 25.41 1.16
N GLU A 449 -11.62 24.88 2.10
CA GLU A 449 -10.22 24.44 1.85
C GLU A 449 -10.09 23.18 0.99
N ASP A 450 -11.20 22.48 0.75
CA ASP A 450 -11.30 21.33 -0.15
C ASP A 450 -11.62 21.71 -1.60
N GLN A 451 -12.05 22.95 -1.89
CA GLN A 451 -12.27 23.45 -3.26
C GLN A 451 -10.95 23.95 -3.87
N ASP A 452 -10.50 23.36 -4.97
CA ASP A 452 -9.30 23.83 -5.68
C ASP A 452 -9.54 25.10 -6.52
N ALA A 453 -8.47 25.67 -7.08
CA ALA A 453 -8.61 26.89 -7.87
C ALA A 453 -9.41 26.64 -9.15
N GLU A 454 -9.28 25.45 -9.71
CA GLU A 454 -9.99 24.93 -10.85
C GLU A 454 -11.52 24.88 -10.60
N THR A 455 -11.95 24.40 -9.43
CA THR A 455 -13.37 24.45 -9.00
C THR A 455 -13.90 25.88 -8.94
N LEU A 456 -13.10 26.83 -8.45
CA LEU A 456 -13.50 28.24 -8.42
C LEU A 456 -13.57 28.84 -9.84
N ILE A 457 -12.67 28.46 -10.73
CA ILE A 457 -12.70 28.87 -12.15
C ILE A 457 -13.96 28.31 -12.83
N GLU A 458 -14.34 27.07 -12.56
CA GLU A 458 -15.59 26.47 -13.06
C GLU A 458 -16.82 27.24 -12.56
N ARG A 459 -16.86 27.62 -11.29
CA ARG A 459 -17.94 28.44 -10.73
C ARG A 459 -18.00 29.83 -11.36
N VAL A 460 -16.85 30.43 -11.71
CA VAL A 460 -16.79 31.68 -12.49
C VAL A 460 -17.38 31.47 -13.88
N ALA A 461 -17.03 30.38 -14.55
CA ALA A 461 -17.54 30.05 -15.88
C ALA A 461 -19.06 29.87 -15.89
N ARG A 462 -19.59 29.13 -14.90
CA ARG A 462 -21.03 28.95 -14.64
C ARG A 462 -21.72 30.21 -14.12
N GLY A 463 -20.94 31.20 -13.66
CA GLY A 463 -21.43 32.50 -13.20
C GLY A 463 -22.09 32.46 -11.84
N GLU A 464 -21.77 31.42 -11.08
CA GLU A 464 -22.17 31.28 -9.69
C GLU A 464 -21.40 32.28 -8.81
N ILE A 465 -20.15 32.60 -9.21
CA ILE A 465 -19.32 33.63 -8.58
C ILE A 465 -18.75 34.58 -9.64
N PRO A 466 -18.54 35.87 -9.30
CA PRO A 466 -18.10 36.86 -10.27
C PRO A 466 -16.59 36.77 -10.58
N PHE A 467 -15.78 36.48 -9.56
CA PHE A 467 -14.33 36.41 -9.68
C PHE A 467 -13.70 35.40 -8.75
N THR A 468 -12.58 34.87 -9.20
CA THR A 468 -11.57 34.24 -8.35
C THR A 468 -10.17 34.72 -8.75
N VAL A 469 -9.16 34.41 -7.93
CA VAL A 469 -7.75 34.66 -8.25
C VAL A 469 -7.01 33.33 -8.25
N THR A 470 -6.14 33.15 -9.23
CA THR A 470 -5.30 31.96 -9.37
C THR A 470 -3.91 32.33 -9.90
N ASP A 471 -2.99 31.38 -9.91
CA ASP A 471 -1.70 31.57 -10.58
C ASP A 471 -1.87 31.42 -12.09
N SER A 472 -1.14 32.22 -12.87
CA SER A 472 -1.26 32.31 -14.33
C SER A 472 -1.14 30.95 -15.05
N HIS A 473 -0.29 30.05 -14.56
CA HIS A 473 -0.13 28.71 -15.11
C HIS A 473 -1.35 27.80 -14.91
N ILE A 474 -2.12 27.97 -13.83
CA ILE A 474 -3.35 27.21 -13.58
C ILE A 474 -4.41 27.65 -14.58
N LEU A 475 -4.61 28.97 -14.72
CA LEU A 475 -5.52 29.49 -15.74
C LEU A 475 -5.05 29.10 -17.16
N ALA A 476 -3.75 29.14 -17.45
CA ALA A 476 -3.24 28.72 -18.75
C ALA A 476 -3.59 27.26 -19.05
N ALA A 477 -3.51 26.36 -18.06
CA ALA A 477 -3.91 24.97 -18.21
C ALA A 477 -5.41 24.81 -18.46
N GLU A 478 -6.26 25.60 -17.78
CA GLU A 478 -7.70 25.64 -18.00
C GLU A 478 -8.05 26.08 -19.44
N LEU A 479 -7.44 27.17 -19.91
CA LEU A 479 -7.68 27.75 -21.23
C LEU A 479 -7.28 26.84 -22.40
N VAL A 480 -6.57 25.73 -22.14
CA VAL A 480 -6.30 24.71 -23.16
C VAL A 480 -7.60 24.04 -23.65
N TYR A 481 -8.61 23.91 -22.79
CA TYR A 481 -9.83 23.16 -23.08
C TYR A 481 -11.12 24.00 -23.03
N ARG A 482 -11.09 25.19 -22.41
CA ARG A 482 -12.24 26.08 -22.27
C ARG A 482 -11.96 27.49 -22.81
N ASP A 483 -13.03 28.18 -23.21
CA ASP A 483 -13.01 29.55 -23.76
C ASP A 483 -14.05 30.48 -23.11
N ASP A 484 -14.68 30.03 -22.03
CA ASP A 484 -15.75 30.68 -21.27
C ASP A 484 -15.25 31.53 -20.08
N VAL A 485 -13.94 31.54 -19.82
CA VAL A 485 -13.26 32.36 -18.81
C VAL A 485 -12.07 33.09 -19.42
N GLU A 486 -11.63 34.17 -18.78
CA GLU A 486 -10.49 34.97 -19.23
C GLU A 486 -9.78 35.69 -18.09
N VAL A 487 -8.57 36.17 -18.36
CA VAL A 487 -7.88 37.11 -17.47
C VAL A 487 -8.61 38.45 -17.48
N ALA A 488 -9.10 38.85 -16.31
CA ALA A 488 -9.64 40.17 -16.05
C ALA A 488 -8.52 41.19 -15.86
N LEU A 489 -7.59 40.89 -14.95
CA LEU A 489 -6.49 41.75 -14.55
C LEU A 489 -5.36 40.90 -13.95
N THR A 490 -4.10 41.27 -14.19
CA THR A 490 -2.97 40.74 -13.42
C THR A 490 -2.87 41.47 -12.08
N VAL A 491 -2.90 40.72 -10.98
CA VAL A 491 -2.74 41.28 -9.63
C VAL A 491 -1.30 41.75 -9.48
N PRO A 492 -1.04 43.01 -9.08
CA PRO A 492 0.32 43.52 -8.90
C PRO A 492 1.10 42.69 -7.89
N GLY A 493 2.20 42.09 -8.32
CA GLY A 493 3.10 41.36 -7.43
C GLY A 493 3.78 42.29 -6.43
N GLN A 494 3.97 41.83 -5.19
CA GLN A 494 4.76 42.57 -4.21
C GLN A 494 6.25 42.24 -4.32
N GLY A 495 7.09 43.28 -4.31
CA GLY A 495 8.55 43.14 -4.31
C GLY A 495 9.19 42.97 -5.70
N THR A 496 10.44 42.51 -5.72
CA THR A 496 11.17 42.22 -6.96
C THR A 496 10.65 40.95 -7.62
N PRO A 497 10.43 40.92 -8.95
CA PRO A 497 10.00 39.70 -9.63
C PRO A 497 10.93 38.51 -9.35
N ALA A 498 10.36 37.35 -9.05
CA ALA A 498 11.11 36.11 -8.81
C ALA A 498 11.85 35.62 -10.06
N GLY A 499 11.36 35.94 -11.26
CA GLY A 499 11.98 35.58 -12.52
C GLY A 499 11.55 36.45 -13.70
N LYS A 500 12.08 36.15 -14.89
CA LYS A 500 11.73 36.88 -16.13
C LYS A 500 10.30 36.63 -16.61
N GLU A 501 9.66 35.58 -16.12
CA GLU A 501 8.34 35.08 -16.57
C GLU A 501 7.23 35.25 -15.51
N GLY A 502 7.53 35.83 -14.35
CA GLY A 502 6.52 36.06 -13.31
C GLY A 502 7.10 36.57 -11.99
N HIS A 503 6.23 37.17 -11.16
CA HIS A 503 6.61 37.73 -9.86
C HIS A 503 6.86 36.67 -8.80
N TYR A 504 6.20 35.53 -8.90
CA TYR A 504 6.25 34.50 -7.88
C TYR A 504 6.91 33.22 -8.39
N GLY A 505 7.70 32.57 -7.53
CA GLY A 505 8.33 31.29 -7.82
C GLY A 505 7.53 30.13 -7.25
N ILE A 506 7.35 29.09 -8.05
CA ILE A 506 6.85 27.79 -7.62
C ILE A 506 8.05 26.86 -7.40
N ALA A 507 8.12 26.23 -6.24
CA ALA A 507 9.25 25.40 -5.84
C ALA A 507 8.81 24.14 -5.09
N PHE A 508 9.70 23.16 -5.00
CA PHE A 508 9.48 21.99 -4.16
C PHE A 508 9.66 22.42 -2.70
N ALA A 509 8.76 22.00 -1.81
CA ALA A 509 8.95 22.18 -0.37
C ALA A 509 9.46 20.91 0.27
N VAL A 510 10.38 21.06 1.23
CA VAL A 510 10.92 19.99 2.06
C VAL A 510 10.94 20.45 3.52
N ARG A 511 11.10 19.51 4.46
CA ARG A 511 11.31 19.86 5.88
C ARG A 511 12.54 20.76 6.04
N GLN A 512 12.50 21.68 7.01
CA GLN A 512 13.68 22.50 7.34
C GLN A 512 14.90 21.66 7.73
N GLN A 513 14.65 20.52 8.36
CA GLN A 513 15.68 19.56 8.79
C GLN A 513 16.16 18.64 7.66
N SER A 514 15.82 18.92 6.40
CA SER A 514 16.28 18.14 5.22
C SER A 514 17.16 18.96 4.25
N PRO A 515 18.28 19.54 4.72
CA PRO A 515 19.14 20.39 3.90
C PRO A 515 19.81 19.64 2.74
N LYS A 516 20.12 18.34 2.88
CA LYS A 516 20.76 17.56 1.80
C LYS A 516 19.77 17.31 0.66
N LEU A 517 18.53 16.96 0.97
CA LEU A 517 17.47 16.83 -0.03
C LEU A 517 17.25 18.15 -0.74
N ARG A 518 17.15 19.27 0.00
CA ARG A 518 17.02 20.61 -0.59
C ARG A 518 18.17 20.93 -1.55
N ALA A 519 19.41 20.68 -1.13
CA ALA A 519 20.59 20.92 -1.96
C ALA A 519 20.58 20.07 -3.25
N PHE A 520 20.16 18.80 -3.14
CA PHE A 520 19.96 17.93 -4.30
C PHE A 520 18.90 18.51 -5.25
N LEU A 521 17.75 18.95 -4.73
CA LEU A 521 16.67 19.54 -5.52
C LEU A 521 17.13 20.82 -6.23
N ASN A 522 17.92 21.68 -5.57
CA ASN A 522 18.50 22.86 -6.20
C ASN A 522 19.40 22.48 -7.40
N GLY A 523 20.26 21.47 -7.22
CA GLY A 523 21.10 20.95 -8.30
C GLY A 523 20.27 20.33 -9.45
N PHE A 524 19.21 19.60 -9.11
CA PHE A 524 18.27 19.02 -10.07
C PHE A 524 17.56 20.11 -10.90
N VAL A 525 17.00 21.13 -10.24
CA VAL A 525 16.31 22.24 -10.91
C VAL A 525 17.28 22.98 -11.81
N LYS A 526 18.49 23.30 -11.34
CA LYS A 526 19.53 23.94 -12.15
C LYS A 526 19.86 23.18 -13.44
N LYS A 527 19.86 21.84 -13.39
CA LYS A 527 20.15 20.97 -14.54
C LYS A 527 18.95 20.81 -15.47
N THR A 528 17.74 20.77 -14.93
CA THR A 528 16.53 20.33 -15.64
C THR A 528 15.70 21.48 -16.17
N TYR A 529 15.68 22.63 -15.47
CA TYR A 529 14.92 23.80 -15.86
C TYR A 529 15.28 24.25 -17.27
N ARG A 530 14.27 24.39 -18.14
CA ARG A 530 14.41 24.69 -19.57
C ARG A 530 15.22 23.66 -20.39
N GLY A 531 15.48 22.48 -19.83
CA GLY A 531 15.98 21.31 -20.57
C GLY A 531 14.87 20.61 -21.36
N THR A 532 15.23 19.60 -22.15
CA THR A 532 14.31 18.88 -23.05
C THR A 532 13.08 18.31 -22.33
N GLU A 533 13.28 17.54 -21.26
CA GLU A 533 12.18 16.91 -20.51
C GLU A 533 11.24 17.95 -19.88
N TYR A 534 11.81 19.03 -19.34
CA TYR A 534 11.04 20.15 -18.79
C TYR A 534 10.20 20.84 -19.85
N ASN A 535 10.80 21.18 -21.00
CA ASN A 535 10.08 21.89 -22.07
C ASN A 535 8.98 21.01 -22.67
N LEU A 536 9.21 19.69 -22.78
CA LEU A 536 8.17 18.75 -23.21
C LEU A 536 7.00 18.71 -22.22
N ALA A 537 7.29 18.64 -20.92
CA ALA A 537 6.27 18.69 -19.88
C ALA A 537 5.52 20.03 -19.89
N ARG A 538 6.23 21.16 -19.91
CA ARG A 538 5.66 22.51 -19.94
C ARG A 538 4.75 22.68 -21.15
N ARG A 539 5.21 22.31 -22.34
CA ARG A 539 4.40 22.39 -23.56
C ARG A 539 3.13 21.55 -23.45
N ARG A 540 3.24 20.33 -22.93
CA ARG A 540 2.11 19.41 -22.77
C ARG A 540 1.01 19.96 -21.85
N TYR A 541 1.38 20.61 -20.75
CA TYR A 541 0.40 21.03 -19.73
C TYR A 541 -0.02 22.50 -19.83
N PHE A 542 0.77 23.38 -20.46
CA PHE A 542 0.50 24.82 -20.46
C PHE A 542 0.44 25.47 -21.86
N GLU A 543 0.89 24.80 -22.93
CA GLU A 543 1.02 25.42 -24.27
C GLU A 543 0.38 24.58 -25.40
N GLY A 544 -0.21 23.43 -25.08
CA GLY A 544 -0.82 22.51 -26.05
C GLY A 544 -2.10 23.06 -26.70
N ARG A 545 -2.43 22.61 -27.92
CA ARG A 545 -3.69 22.96 -28.60
C ARG A 545 -4.82 22.00 -28.22
N ARG A 546 -6.08 22.46 -28.33
CA ARG A 546 -7.34 21.75 -28.04
C ARG A 546 -7.44 20.33 -28.62
N GLU A 547 -6.74 20.02 -29.73
CA GLU A 547 -6.70 18.69 -30.38
C GLU A 547 -5.74 17.67 -29.72
N GLU A 548 -4.78 18.13 -28.91
CA GLU A 548 -3.83 17.31 -28.14
C GLU A 548 -4.22 17.22 -26.65
N ALA A 549 -5.26 17.96 -26.25
CA ALA A 549 -5.72 18.09 -24.88
C ALA A 549 -6.64 16.92 -24.48
N PRO A 550 -6.36 16.21 -23.39
CA PRO A 550 -7.24 15.16 -22.89
C PRO A 550 -8.60 15.74 -22.47
N ALA A 551 -9.67 15.18 -23.02
CA ALA A 551 -11.07 15.53 -22.74
C ALA A 551 -11.40 15.54 -21.24
N THR A 552 -12.07 16.62 -20.81
CA THR A 552 -12.96 16.77 -19.65
C THR A 552 -12.62 15.94 -18.41
N THR A 553 -11.66 16.46 -17.67
CA THR A 553 -11.14 15.97 -16.38
C THR A 553 -12.18 15.93 -15.26
N GLU A 554 -13.26 16.71 -15.36
CA GLU A 554 -14.31 16.76 -14.32
C GLU A 554 -15.12 15.44 -14.25
N GLU A 555 -15.50 14.82 -15.35
CA GLU A 555 -16.41 13.66 -15.30
C GLU A 555 -15.72 12.34 -14.88
N ALA A 556 -14.44 12.15 -15.22
CA ALA A 556 -13.73 10.89 -14.98
C ALA A 556 -13.11 10.78 -13.58
N VAL A 557 -12.67 11.90 -12.98
CA VAL A 557 -12.03 11.93 -11.67
C VAL A 557 -13.05 12.04 -10.53
N LEU A 558 -14.20 12.71 -10.76
CA LEU A 558 -15.29 12.81 -9.77
C LEU A 558 -16.18 11.56 -9.70
N ALA A 559 -16.21 10.69 -10.72
CA ALA A 559 -17.08 9.51 -10.77
C ALA A 559 -16.44 8.19 -10.29
N GLY A 560 -15.24 8.21 -9.70
CA GLY A 560 -14.60 6.99 -9.15
C GLY A 560 -14.28 5.90 -10.19
N THR A 561 -14.19 6.25 -11.48
CA THR A 561 -13.96 5.32 -12.60
C THR A 561 -12.52 5.47 -13.11
N ILE A 562 -11.74 4.40 -13.04
CA ILE A 562 -10.32 4.33 -13.43
C ILE A 562 -10.18 3.84 -14.87
N SER A 563 -10.97 2.85 -15.24
CA SER A 563 -10.98 2.24 -16.57
C SER A 563 -12.42 1.99 -17.06
N PRO A 564 -12.62 1.85 -18.39
CA PRO A 564 -13.91 1.45 -18.94
C PRO A 564 -14.39 0.05 -18.49
N TYR A 565 -13.52 -0.73 -17.84
CA TYR A 565 -13.77 -2.13 -17.49
C TYR A 565 -13.87 -2.34 -15.98
N ASP A 566 -13.96 -1.28 -15.17
CA ASP A 566 -13.94 -1.38 -13.71
C ASP A 566 -15.00 -2.35 -13.17
N GLY A 567 -16.21 -2.37 -13.75
CA GLY A 567 -17.26 -3.32 -13.37
C GLY A 567 -16.84 -4.78 -13.53
N LEU A 568 -16.33 -5.14 -14.72
CA LEU A 568 -15.82 -6.49 -15.00
C LEU A 568 -14.64 -6.85 -14.10
N VAL A 569 -13.69 -5.92 -13.92
CA VAL A 569 -12.53 -6.16 -13.06
C VAL A 569 -12.95 -6.31 -11.59
N ARG A 570 -13.92 -5.53 -11.10
CA ARG A 570 -14.49 -5.69 -9.75
C ARG A 570 -15.12 -7.06 -9.56
N SER A 571 -15.95 -7.49 -10.51
CA SER A 571 -16.63 -8.79 -10.47
C SER A 571 -15.63 -9.96 -10.40
N TYR A 572 -14.66 -10.00 -11.31
CA TYR A 572 -13.67 -11.08 -11.31
C TYR A 572 -12.65 -10.96 -10.17
N SER A 573 -12.23 -9.75 -9.79
CA SER A 573 -11.28 -9.61 -8.67
C SER A 573 -11.92 -10.05 -7.36
N ALA A 574 -13.19 -9.71 -7.11
CA ALA A 574 -13.94 -10.21 -5.97
C ALA A 574 -13.99 -11.75 -5.97
N ARG A 575 -14.22 -12.35 -7.15
CA ARG A 575 -14.22 -13.82 -7.34
C ARG A 575 -12.92 -14.50 -6.90
N TYR A 576 -11.79 -13.82 -7.01
CA TYR A 576 -10.47 -14.38 -6.65
C TYR A 576 -9.88 -13.75 -5.37
N GLY A 577 -10.67 -12.96 -4.64
CA GLY A 577 -10.22 -12.27 -3.42
C GLY A 577 -9.06 -11.29 -3.68
N LEU A 578 -9.05 -10.63 -4.83
CA LEU A 578 -8.06 -9.63 -5.23
C LEU A 578 -8.66 -8.22 -5.17
N ASP A 579 -7.82 -7.23 -4.90
CA ASP A 579 -8.25 -5.84 -5.02
C ASP A 579 -8.35 -5.44 -6.50
N TRP A 580 -9.54 -5.00 -6.91
CA TRP A 580 -9.81 -4.65 -8.30
C TRP A 580 -8.93 -3.51 -8.80
N ARG A 581 -8.55 -2.54 -7.96
CA ARG A 581 -7.66 -1.44 -8.36
C ARG A 581 -6.27 -1.95 -8.66
N LEU A 582 -5.81 -2.98 -7.96
CA LEU A 582 -4.52 -3.60 -8.26
C LEU A 582 -4.56 -4.27 -9.63
N MET A 583 -5.65 -4.96 -9.92
CA MET A 583 -5.87 -5.61 -11.22
C MET A 583 -6.01 -4.59 -12.34
N VAL A 584 -6.70 -3.47 -12.13
CA VAL A 584 -6.72 -2.35 -13.09
C VAL A 584 -5.33 -1.74 -13.27
N ALA A 585 -4.54 -1.60 -12.19
CA ALA A 585 -3.18 -1.06 -12.28
C ALA A 585 -2.26 -1.97 -13.11
N GLN A 586 -2.43 -3.28 -12.98
CA GLN A 586 -1.75 -4.29 -13.81
C GLN A 586 -2.25 -4.23 -15.26
N MET A 587 -3.56 -4.23 -15.48
CA MET A 587 -4.18 -4.13 -16.80
C MET A 587 -3.69 -2.90 -17.58
N PHE A 588 -3.52 -1.76 -16.90
CA PHE A 588 -2.94 -0.57 -17.49
C PHE A 588 -1.47 -0.79 -17.90
N GLN A 589 -0.68 -1.46 -17.05
CA GLN A 589 0.72 -1.78 -17.36
C GLN A 589 0.84 -2.64 -18.62
N GLU A 590 -0.10 -3.56 -18.81
CA GLU A 590 -0.07 -4.54 -19.88
C GLU A 590 -0.52 -3.96 -21.22
N SER A 591 -1.66 -3.27 -21.26
CA SER A 591 -2.31 -2.89 -22.53
C SER A 591 -2.70 -1.42 -22.61
N ARG A 592 -2.56 -0.66 -21.51
CA ARG A 592 -3.20 0.67 -21.37
C ARG A 592 -4.70 0.64 -21.71
N PHE A 593 -5.36 -0.46 -21.32
CA PHE A 593 -6.78 -0.71 -21.55
C PHE A 593 -7.20 -0.95 -23.02
N ASP A 594 -6.25 -1.32 -23.88
CA ASP A 594 -6.57 -1.75 -25.25
C ASP A 594 -6.88 -3.26 -25.30
N PRO A 595 -8.14 -3.67 -25.53
CA PRO A 595 -8.52 -5.08 -25.61
C PRO A 595 -7.99 -5.77 -26.87
N ARG A 596 -7.51 -5.01 -27.87
CA ARG A 596 -6.92 -5.55 -29.10
C ARG A 596 -5.40 -5.57 -29.06
N ALA A 597 -4.79 -5.15 -27.96
CA ALA A 597 -3.35 -5.11 -27.81
C ALA A 597 -2.73 -6.49 -28.09
N ARG A 598 -1.69 -6.50 -28.91
CA ARG A 598 -0.87 -7.69 -29.22
C ARG A 598 0.60 -7.36 -29.05
N SER A 599 1.29 -8.08 -28.18
CA SER A 599 2.72 -7.91 -28.01
C SER A 599 3.49 -8.58 -29.16
N TRP A 600 4.75 -8.17 -29.34
CA TRP A 600 5.66 -8.76 -30.32
C TRP A 600 5.95 -10.25 -30.08
N VAL A 601 5.79 -10.74 -28.84
CA VAL A 601 5.92 -12.16 -28.48
C VAL A 601 4.58 -12.92 -28.52
N GLY A 602 3.49 -12.24 -28.90
CA GLY A 602 2.18 -12.87 -29.13
C GLY A 602 1.22 -12.88 -27.95
N ALA A 603 1.51 -12.14 -26.88
CA ALA A 603 0.57 -11.90 -25.78
C ALA A 603 -0.64 -11.08 -26.26
N GLN A 604 -1.84 -11.33 -25.72
CA GLN A 604 -3.09 -10.77 -26.25
C GLN A 604 -3.99 -10.17 -25.17
N GLY A 605 -4.73 -9.12 -25.56
CA GLY A 605 -5.83 -8.58 -24.78
C GLY A 605 -5.43 -7.68 -23.62
N LEU A 606 -6.41 -7.33 -22.79
CA LEU A 606 -6.26 -6.34 -21.73
C LEU A 606 -5.15 -6.66 -20.71
N PHE A 607 -4.98 -7.95 -20.41
CA PHE A 607 -3.97 -8.46 -19.48
C PHE A 607 -2.76 -9.08 -20.16
N GLN A 608 -2.64 -8.97 -21.49
CA GLN A 608 -1.55 -9.55 -22.29
C GLN A 608 -1.25 -11.01 -21.87
N VAL A 609 -2.30 -11.85 -21.85
CA VAL A 609 -2.16 -13.27 -21.55
C VAL A 609 -1.65 -13.99 -22.80
N MET A 610 -0.74 -14.96 -22.63
CA MET A 610 -0.29 -15.81 -23.75
C MET A 610 -1.43 -16.74 -24.21
N PRO A 611 -1.63 -16.98 -25.52
CA PRO A 611 -2.72 -17.84 -26.01
C PRO A 611 -2.74 -19.25 -25.42
N ASN A 612 -1.56 -19.86 -25.21
CA ASN A 612 -1.45 -21.17 -24.57
C ASN A 612 -1.90 -21.12 -23.11
N THR A 613 -1.46 -20.11 -22.37
CA THR A 613 -1.90 -19.87 -20.98
C THR A 613 -3.40 -19.62 -20.92
N GLY A 614 -3.97 -18.82 -21.82
CA GLY A 614 -5.41 -18.64 -21.94
C GLY A 614 -6.13 -19.98 -22.11
N THR A 615 -5.64 -20.81 -23.03
CA THR A 615 -6.22 -22.14 -23.30
C THR A 615 -6.16 -23.06 -22.08
N GLU A 616 -5.03 -23.12 -21.38
CA GLU A 616 -4.86 -23.86 -20.12
C GLU A 616 -5.84 -23.38 -19.04
N LEU A 617 -6.15 -22.08 -19.03
CA LEU A 617 -7.10 -21.47 -18.10
C LEU A 617 -8.57 -21.62 -18.52
N GLY A 618 -8.83 -22.10 -19.74
CA GLY A 618 -10.18 -22.29 -20.30
C GLY A 618 -10.69 -21.12 -21.16
N PHE A 619 -9.85 -20.17 -21.54
CA PHE A 619 -10.20 -19.00 -22.34
C PHE A 619 -9.57 -19.06 -23.73
N ARG A 620 -10.35 -18.78 -24.77
CA ARG A 620 -9.87 -18.86 -26.17
C ARG A 620 -9.85 -17.52 -26.88
N LYS A 621 -10.62 -16.53 -26.41
CA LYS A 621 -10.80 -15.24 -27.08
C LYS A 621 -10.29 -14.12 -26.16
N LEU A 622 -8.97 -13.99 -26.03
CA LEU A 622 -8.36 -13.10 -25.04
C LEU A 622 -8.56 -11.61 -25.36
N GLU A 623 -8.87 -11.27 -26.60
CA GLU A 623 -9.25 -9.92 -27.04
C GLU A 623 -10.68 -9.52 -26.68
N ASP A 624 -11.52 -10.48 -26.28
CA ASP A 624 -12.83 -10.20 -25.69
C ASP A 624 -12.60 -9.68 -24.25
N PRO A 625 -13.10 -8.49 -23.88
CA PRO A 625 -12.81 -7.91 -22.57
C PRO A 625 -13.19 -8.82 -21.39
N GLU A 626 -14.32 -9.49 -21.46
CA GLU A 626 -14.80 -10.38 -20.38
C GLU A 626 -13.85 -11.57 -20.21
N GLN A 627 -13.58 -12.32 -21.30
CA GLN A 627 -12.66 -13.47 -21.24
C GLN A 627 -11.22 -13.05 -20.91
N GLY A 628 -10.73 -11.95 -21.48
CA GLY A 628 -9.38 -11.46 -21.27
C GLY A 628 -9.12 -11.01 -19.83
N ILE A 629 -10.09 -10.30 -19.23
CA ILE A 629 -10.02 -9.91 -17.80
C ILE A 629 -10.10 -11.15 -16.91
N HIS A 630 -11.05 -12.04 -17.16
CA HIS A 630 -11.19 -13.26 -16.35
C HIS A 630 -9.91 -14.11 -16.41
N ALA A 631 -9.32 -14.27 -17.60
CA ALA A 631 -8.05 -14.98 -17.79
C ALA A 631 -6.92 -14.32 -16.99
N GLY A 632 -6.74 -13.00 -17.11
CA GLY A 632 -5.68 -12.27 -16.42
C GLY A 632 -5.78 -12.37 -14.90
N VAL A 633 -6.97 -12.13 -14.34
CA VAL A 633 -7.21 -12.19 -12.89
C VAL A 633 -7.05 -13.63 -12.38
N LYS A 634 -7.57 -14.64 -13.11
CA LYS A 634 -7.38 -16.06 -12.77
C LYS A 634 -5.91 -16.46 -12.81
N TYR A 635 -5.17 -16.00 -13.81
CA TYR A 635 -3.75 -16.31 -13.93
C TYR A 635 -2.96 -15.70 -12.76
N MET A 636 -3.25 -14.44 -12.41
CA MET A 636 -2.64 -13.80 -11.25
C MET A 636 -2.93 -14.56 -9.94
N HIS A 637 -4.17 -15.00 -9.73
CA HIS A 637 -4.54 -15.88 -8.61
C HIS A 637 -3.70 -17.16 -8.57
N GLN A 638 -3.56 -17.85 -9.70
CA GLN A 638 -2.74 -19.06 -9.80
C GLN A 638 -1.27 -18.79 -9.50
N LEU A 639 -0.71 -17.69 -9.99
CA LEU A 639 0.68 -17.33 -9.71
C LEU A 639 0.92 -17.08 -8.23
N ILE A 640 0.01 -16.39 -7.54
CA ILE A 640 0.11 -16.18 -6.09
C ILE A 640 0.08 -17.53 -5.36
N GLY A 641 -0.82 -18.45 -5.75
CA GLY A 641 -0.93 -19.78 -5.17
C GLY A 641 0.29 -20.68 -5.40
N ARG A 642 1.10 -20.42 -6.44
CA ARG A 642 2.36 -21.12 -6.71
C ARG A 642 3.54 -20.59 -5.89
N ILE A 643 3.41 -19.41 -5.28
CA ILE A 643 4.42 -18.91 -4.35
C ILE A 643 4.22 -19.62 -3.02
N ALA A 644 5.33 -20.15 -2.51
CA ALA A 644 5.38 -20.91 -1.29
C ALA A 644 4.70 -20.14 -0.16
N PRO A 645 3.77 -20.77 0.57
CA PRO A 645 2.83 -20.00 1.36
C PRO A 645 3.53 -19.45 2.63
N GLU A 646 4.76 -19.91 2.98
CA GLU A 646 5.76 -19.20 3.84
C GLU A 646 5.83 -17.72 3.71
N ILE A 647 5.70 -17.26 2.49
CA ILE A 647 5.97 -15.89 2.19
C ILE A 647 4.76 -15.07 2.61
N PRO A 648 4.92 -13.99 3.39
CA PRO A 648 3.82 -13.09 3.72
C PRO A 648 3.07 -12.67 2.45
N PHE A 649 1.74 -12.70 2.49
CA PHE A 649 0.89 -12.45 1.33
C PHE A 649 1.30 -11.23 0.48
N LYS A 650 1.64 -10.11 1.14
CA LYS A 650 2.16 -8.90 0.49
C LYS A 650 3.34 -9.16 -0.45
N GLN A 651 4.24 -10.03 -0.04
CA GLN A 651 5.42 -10.42 -0.82
C GLN A 651 5.05 -11.47 -1.87
N ARG A 652 4.15 -12.42 -1.59
CA ARG A 652 3.61 -13.36 -2.60
C ARG A 652 3.01 -12.63 -3.78
N LEU A 653 2.25 -11.56 -3.51
CA LEU A 653 1.70 -10.71 -4.56
C LEU A 653 2.79 -10.06 -5.42
N ARG A 654 3.86 -9.54 -4.81
CA ARG A 654 5.00 -8.95 -5.54
C ARG A 654 5.74 -9.99 -6.38
N PHE A 655 5.98 -11.17 -5.82
CA PHE A 655 6.58 -12.29 -6.54
C PHE A 655 5.68 -12.76 -7.68
N ALA A 656 4.36 -12.79 -7.49
CA ALA A 656 3.41 -13.12 -8.53
C ALA A 656 3.40 -12.08 -9.66
N LEU A 657 3.43 -10.78 -9.36
CA LEU A 657 3.57 -9.72 -10.37
C LEU A 657 4.89 -9.87 -11.15
N ALA A 658 6.00 -10.13 -10.46
CA ALA A 658 7.27 -10.40 -11.12
C ALA A 658 7.24 -11.67 -11.98
N SER A 659 6.55 -12.71 -11.50
CA SER A 659 6.38 -13.99 -12.22
C SER A 659 5.45 -13.86 -13.42
N TYR A 660 4.49 -12.95 -13.36
CA TYR A 660 3.60 -12.63 -14.48
C TYR A 660 4.41 -12.06 -15.65
N ASN A 661 5.35 -11.16 -15.34
CA ASN A 661 6.20 -10.51 -16.35
C ASN A 661 7.37 -11.38 -16.82
N ALA A 662 8.08 -12.03 -15.90
CA ALA A 662 9.35 -12.72 -16.20
C ALA A 662 9.28 -14.23 -16.01
N GLY A 663 8.14 -14.81 -15.66
CA GLY A 663 8.00 -16.23 -15.37
C GLY A 663 8.48 -16.63 -13.97
N LEU A 664 7.78 -17.60 -13.37
CA LEU A 664 8.06 -18.07 -12.01
C LEU A 664 9.49 -18.63 -11.86
N GLY A 665 10.01 -19.32 -12.87
CA GLY A 665 11.35 -19.92 -12.82
C GLY A 665 12.45 -18.89 -12.55
N HIS A 666 12.41 -17.74 -13.23
CA HIS A 666 13.38 -16.66 -13.04
C HIS A 666 13.23 -15.98 -11.67
N VAL A 667 12.00 -15.85 -11.15
CA VAL A 667 11.77 -15.33 -9.80
C VAL A 667 12.32 -16.28 -8.73
N LEU A 668 12.16 -17.59 -8.91
CA LEU A 668 12.76 -18.60 -8.02
C LEU A 668 14.29 -18.59 -8.08
N ASP A 669 14.88 -18.37 -9.26
CA ASP A 669 16.32 -18.18 -9.41
C ASP A 669 16.80 -16.93 -8.67
N ALA A 670 16.07 -15.83 -8.76
CA ALA A 670 16.39 -14.60 -8.05
C ALA A 670 16.25 -14.76 -6.53
N ARG A 671 15.27 -15.52 -6.04
CA ARG A 671 15.14 -15.83 -4.60
C ARG A 671 16.34 -16.63 -4.08
N ARG A 672 16.76 -17.68 -4.80
CA ARG A 672 17.96 -18.46 -4.46
C ARG A 672 19.21 -17.59 -4.46
N LEU A 673 19.38 -16.77 -5.50
CA LEU A 673 20.50 -15.84 -5.59
C LEU A 673 20.46 -14.80 -4.46
N ALA A 674 19.29 -14.29 -4.06
CA ALA A 674 19.17 -13.37 -2.94
C ALA A 674 19.72 -14.00 -1.65
N GLN A 675 19.33 -15.25 -1.36
CA GLN A 675 19.84 -16.00 -0.22
C GLN A 675 21.37 -16.16 -0.28
N GLU A 676 21.94 -16.50 -1.44
CA GLU A 676 23.39 -16.59 -1.64
C GLU A 676 24.11 -15.24 -1.41
N GLN A 677 23.44 -14.13 -1.68
CA GLN A 677 23.96 -12.78 -1.42
C GLN A 677 23.71 -12.28 0.02
N GLY A 678 23.21 -13.13 0.92
CA GLY A 678 22.85 -12.75 2.29
C GLY A 678 21.65 -11.82 2.38
N LEU A 679 20.81 -11.77 1.34
CA LEU A 679 19.56 -11.05 1.30
C LEU A 679 18.40 -11.98 1.67
N ASP A 680 17.32 -11.42 2.21
CA ASP A 680 16.10 -12.13 2.52
C ASP A 680 15.38 -12.62 1.24
N PRO A 681 15.27 -13.95 1.01
CA PRO A 681 14.62 -14.52 -0.17
C PRO A 681 13.09 -14.43 -0.14
N ASN A 682 12.49 -14.00 0.97
CA ASN A 682 11.04 -13.88 1.15
C ASN A 682 10.58 -12.43 1.06
N ARG A 683 11.50 -11.48 0.86
CA ARG A 683 11.20 -10.05 0.71
C ARG A 683 11.56 -9.57 -0.70
N TRP A 684 10.63 -8.88 -1.36
CA TRP A 684 10.88 -8.34 -2.70
C TRP A 684 11.80 -7.10 -2.68
N PHE A 685 11.27 -5.97 -2.18
CA PHE A 685 11.99 -4.69 -2.19
C PHE A 685 13.19 -4.69 -1.25
N GLY A 686 14.32 -4.20 -1.75
CA GLY A 686 15.59 -4.17 -1.03
C GLY A 686 16.36 -5.49 -1.02
N HIS A 687 15.75 -6.58 -1.51
CA HIS A 687 16.30 -7.94 -1.42
C HIS A 687 16.18 -8.66 -2.78
N VAL A 688 15.12 -9.44 -3.03
CA VAL A 688 15.02 -10.26 -4.26
C VAL A 688 15.05 -9.42 -5.53
N GLU A 689 14.54 -8.18 -5.51
CA GLU A 689 14.66 -7.29 -6.69
C GLU A 689 16.13 -7.01 -7.07
N LYS A 690 17.04 -6.94 -6.09
CA LYS A 690 18.47 -6.72 -6.34
C LYS A 690 19.09 -7.95 -7.00
N ALA A 691 18.72 -9.13 -6.52
CA ALA A 691 19.14 -10.40 -7.13
C ALA A 691 18.57 -10.55 -8.55
N MET A 692 17.34 -10.09 -8.79
CA MET A 692 16.75 -10.09 -10.12
C MET A 692 17.60 -9.30 -11.11
N LEU A 693 18.10 -8.11 -10.74
CA LEU A 693 19.02 -7.31 -11.57
C LEU A 693 20.35 -8.03 -11.85
N LEU A 694 20.82 -8.88 -10.94
CA LEU A 694 22.04 -9.65 -11.14
C LEU A 694 21.89 -10.75 -12.21
N LEU A 695 20.67 -11.26 -12.44
CA LEU A 695 20.38 -12.26 -13.50
C LEU A 695 20.56 -11.71 -14.92
N GLU A 696 20.87 -10.43 -15.09
CA GLU A 696 21.31 -9.87 -16.37
C GLU A 696 22.81 -10.11 -16.63
N LYS A 697 23.61 -10.42 -15.60
CA LYS A 697 25.07 -10.51 -15.73
C LYS A 697 25.50 -11.97 -15.98
N PRO A 698 26.40 -12.23 -16.94
CA PRO A 698 26.87 -13.58 -17.28
C PRO A 698 27.35 -14.43 -16.12
N HIS A 699 28.02 -13.81 -15.15
CA HIS A 699 28.52 -14.51 -13.97
C HIS A 699 27.42 -15.14 -13.10
N TYR A 700 26.23 -14.54 -13.07
CA TYR A 700 25.10 -15.04 -12.29
C TYR A 700 24.19 -15.93 -13.13
N TYR A 701 23.75 -15.47 -14.32
CA TYR A 701 22.75 -16.22 -15.08
C TYR A 701 23.26 -17.56 -15.61
N ARG A 702 24.56 -17.75 -15.83
CA ARG A 702 25.13 -19.04 -16.25
C ARG A 702 25.01 -20.13 -15.18
N ARG A 703 24.82 -19.75 -13.92
CA ARG A 703 24.60 -20.65 -12.77
C ARG A 703 23.13 -20.75 -12.37
N ALA A 704 22.28 -19.88 -12.92
CA ALA A 704 20.84 -19.90 -12.70
C ALA A 704 20.20 -21.06 -13.48
N ARG A 705 19.16 -21.68 -12.93
CA ARG A 705 18.53 -22.87 -13.53
C ARG A 705 17.80 -22.52 -14.83
N HIS A 706 17.22 -21.33 -14.88
CA HIS A 706 16.44 -20.81 -15.99
C HIS A 706 17.24 -19.83 -16.85
N GLY A 707 18.51 -19.58 -16.52
CA GLY A 707 19.42 -18.81 -17.35
C GLY A 707 19.20 -17.29 -17.31
N TYR A 708 19.50 -16.62 -18.43
CA TYR A 708 19.42 -15.16 -18.57
C TYR A 708 18.00 -14.67 -18.34
N CYS A 709 17.86 -13.63 -17.52
CA CYS A 709 16.64 -12.85 -17.39
C CYS A 709 17.00 -11.38 -17.52
N ARG A 710 16.18 -10.62 -18.25
CA ARG A 710 16.26 -9.16 -18.23
C ARG A 710 15.63 -8.61 -16.96
N GLY A 711 16.30 -8.83 -15.83
CA GLY A 711 15.75 -8.61 -14.49
C GLY A 711 15.28 -7.18 -14.19
N SER A 712 15.76 -6.18 -14.93
CA SER A 712 15.24 -4.81 -14.84
C SER A 712 13.77 -4.66 -15.24
N GLU A 713 13.25 -5.49 -16.16
CA GLU A 713 11.85 -5.45 -16.59
C GLU A 713 10.87 -5.82 -15.45
N PRO A 714 10.99 -6.99 -14.77
CA PRO A 714 10.09 -7.36 -13.69
C PRO A 714 10.25 -6.46 -12.45
N VAL A 715 11.45 -5.94 -12.18
CA VAL A 715 11.68 -4.98 -11.09
C VAL A 715 10.90 -3.69 -11.35
N LYS A 716 10.99 -3.15 -12.57
CA LYS A 716 10.22 -1.98 -12.98
C LYS A 716 8.72 -2.27 -12.97
N TYR A 717 8.30 -3.42 -13.51
CA TYR A 717 6.90 -3.84 -13.58
C TYR A 717 6.22 -3.87 -12.21
N VAL A 718 6.83 -4.53 -11.22
CA VAL A 718 6.31 -4.56 -9.85
C VAL A 718 6.24 -3.16 -9.24
N SER A 719 7.30 -2.36 -9.42
CA SER A 719 7.33 -0.99 -8.90
C SER A 719 6.23 -0.11 -9.50
N GLU A 720 6.08 -0.11 -10.82
CA GLU A 720 5.12 0.74 -11.53
C GLU A 720 3.67 0.36 -11.17
N ILE A 721 3.35 -0.92 -11.07
CA ILE A 721 2.02 -1.38 -10.67
C ILE A 721 1.72 -1.00 -9.22
N GLN A 722 2.67 -1.18 -8.29
CA GLN A 722 2.43 -0.83 -6.88
C GLN A 722 2.28 0.67 -6.66
N THR A 723 3.11 1.49 -7.32
CA THR A 723 2.94 2.95 -7.29
C THR A 723 1.59 3.35 -7.88
N ARG A 724 1.18 2.76 -9.01
CA ARG A 724 -0.12 3.03 -9.63
C ARG A 724 -1.29 2.61 -8.75
N TYR A 725 -1.18 1.45 -8.13
CA TYR A 725 -2.17 0.95 -7.19
C TYR A 725 -2.36 1.88 -5.98
N GLY A 726 -1.28 2.28 -5.30
CA GLY A 726 -1.37 3.18 -4.15
C GLY A 726 -2.05 4.50 -4.49
N ASN A 727 -1.78 5.00 -5.70
CA ASN A 727 -2.41 6.18 -6.25
C ASN A 727 -3.91 6.00 -6.58
N TYR A 728 -4.30 4.86 -7.14
CA TYR A 728 -5.72 4.54 -7.37
C TYR A 728 -6.49 4.47 -6.06
N VAL A 729 -5.90 3.88 -5.01
CA VAL A 729 -6.49 3.85 -3.67
C VAL A 729 -6.65 5.26 -3.09
N ALA A 730 -5.69 6.15 -3.33
CA ALA A 730 -5.73 7.51 -2.81
C ALA A 730 -6.77 8.40 -3.50
N VAL A 731 -6.95 8.25 -4.82
CA VAL A 731 -7.83 9.11 -5.64
C VAL A 731 -9.26 8.58 -5.71
N VAL A 732 -9.44 7.26 -5.81
CA VAL A 732 -10.75 6.63 -5.90
C VAL A 732 -11.13 6.09 -4.53
N GLN A 733 -11.80 6.94 -3.75
CA GLN A 733 -12.47 6.54 -2.53
C GLN A 733 -13.91 6.12 -2.87
N HIS A 734 -14.13 4.81 -2.73
CA HIS A 734 -15.34 3.99 -2.89
C HIS A 734 -16.46 4.40 -3.86
#